data_AF-A0A7K0IUM7-F1
#
_entry.id   AF-A0A7K0IUM7-F1
#
_cell.length_a   1.000
_cell.length_b   1.000
_cell.length_c   1.000
_cell.angle_alpha   90.00
_cell.angle_beta   90.00
_cell.angle_gamma   90.00
#
_symmetry.space_group_name_H-M   'P 1'
#
loop_
_entity.id
_entity.type
_entity.pdbx_description
1 polymer ?
#
loop_
_entity_poly.entity_id
_entity_poly.type
_entity_poly.pdbx_seq_one_letter_code
_entity_poly.pdbx_strand_id
1 'polypeptide(L)'
;MKNIYQTWIHPSSLLLLVVLLFPATSHAITLSKNTVWQGEIKISEDILVPKGITLTIKPGTSVKAAVAESTKTDPEYISPLTEITIRGILKVEGTPAAPVNFLGEDNKTGNWAGIVIDQGEADMGFFHIRNAETAVHSLDGKLKLNGAVIQDNRYGLVLQGSRSVTVQENSLITGNDYGVMTLQGAQLNTTVSKLTGNRKKDSYSASKKELPYPASLDNNKNPPVSRRYQDAAFRGDMVWQGRIEVAGTIRVPQGSRLIIMPGSIIEFVKKDTNGDGIGENGIMVQGRLIARGTKEEPIVFRSAEKIKAMGDWDSINIMDSALGQNLIENCIIEDAYRGLHFHFSNVAVHNSIILNNYRGIQFQESQVDLRGNYLAGNNSGVQGRDSDLIFSDNTLQNNYVGANFFRTTMTAIGNRIVGNWKEGLRIREGVSTLQENLFEGNRQGLMLADMFYGSYVRNSFTNNLETGLAIKNADNIEVSGNVIASNGINGLNIQDSRALIKGNQIADNNERGIGVQSFDGLITENNLTANGLYAIDLDGPGDVAATSNWWGTDNPAEVILDARVDSSRGRVIHDKAQNKPFQFTWPLQTISSDTIWRGAITINRNTTVLAATTLKIEPETTVQFAKDTGLLIKGRMIAMGKPAGKILFTSIEKKAASDWDEIQLEYATGSVISNCVFEYANWGLHSHFTNLSISGSIFRNNFGGMRFRSGPVEIKHSTFEHNSIGIRSYIGNAVISDNIITNNETGIFVREKGGGLQITRNNIFDNSSYNIRVGDFNNEDVPAQNNWWGSVEPLATLFDGRNEPGIGNVLYEPFSNKPYSAGTGAYP
;
A
#
# COMPACT_ATOMS: atom_id res chain seq x y z
N MET A 1 80.24 41.96 -56.78
CA MET A 1 79.02 41.32 -57.29
C MET A 1 78.12 40.99 -56.11
N LYS A 2 76.93 41.61 -56.06
CA LYS A 2 75.66 41.31 -55.32
C LYS A 2 75.76 40.83 -53.85
N ASN A 3 75.38 41.66 -52.87
CA ASN A 3 74.01 41.84 -52.29
C ASN A 3 73.59 40.68 -51.36
N ILE A 4 72.94 40.77 -50.18
CA ILE A 4 72.25 41.83 -49.39
C ILE A 4 71.86 41.19 -48.01
N TYR A 5 71.95 41.97 -46.91
CA TYR A 5 71.14 42.08 -45.64
C TYR A 5 70.67 40.82 -44.84
N GLN A 6 70.93 40.72 -43.51
CA GLN A 6 70.25 41.36 -42.33
C GLN A 6 68.74 41.02 -42.27
N THR A 7 68.08 40.63 -41.16
CA THR A 7 68.28 40.87 -39.71
C THR A 7 67.35 39.99 -38.86
N TRP A 8 67.65 39.97 -37.56
CA TRP A 8 67.07 39.33 -36.36
C TRP A 8 65.58 39.59 -36.06
N ILE A 9 64.99 38.73 -35.20
CA ILE A 9 64.17 39.06 -33.98
C ILE A 9 63.86 37.75 -33.19
N HIS A 10 64.08 37.77 -31.86
CA HIS A 10 63.53 36.84 -30.84
C HIS A 10 62.23 37.43 -30.26
N PRO A 11 61.23 36.65 -29.79
CA PRO A 11 61.22 36.24 -28.37
C PRO A 11 60.45 34.94 -27.99
N SER A 12 60.76 34.51 -26.76
CA SER A 12 60.09 33.69 -25.74
C SER A 12 58.66 33.11 -25.92
N SER A 13 58.49 31.93 -25.29
CA SER A 13 57.28 31.36 -24.66
C SER A 13 56.29 30.58 -25.55
N LEU A 14 56.14 29.27 -25.32
CA LEU A 14 54.90 28.68 -24.76
C LEU A 14 55.09 27.18 -24.43
N LEU A 15 54.90 26.85 -23.15
CA LEU A 15 54.78 25.50 -22.62
C LEU A 15 53.39 24.96 -23.05
N LEU A 16 53.34 23.89 -23.82
CA LEU A 16 52.07 23.26 -24.20
C LEU A 16 51.60 22.35 -23.05
N LEU A 17 50.77 22.89 -22.16
CA LEU A 17 50.06 22.12 -21.14
C LEU A 17 48.81 21.51 -21.80
N VAL A 18 48.83 20.21 -22.06
CA VAL A 18 47.62 19.46 -22.46
C VAL A 18 46.77 19.30 -21.21
N VAL A 19 45.80 20.20 -21.02
CA VAL A 19 44.72 20.03 -20.05
C VAL A 19 43.69 19.09 -20.68
N LEU A 20 43.62 17.86 -20.18
CA LEU A 20 42.44 17.02 -20.33
C LEU A 20 41.30 17.72 -19.58
N LEU A 21 40.42 18.39 -20.34
CA LEU A 21 39.15 18.91 -19.83
C LEU A 21 38.26 17.71 -19.49
N PHE A 22 38.19 17.36 -18.21
CA PHE A 22 37.06 16.61 -17.68
C PHE A 22 35.81 17.50 -17.80
N PRO A 23 34.63 16.97 -18.16
CA PRO A 23 33.40 17.75 -18.13
C PRO A 23 33.14 18.17 -16.68
N ALA A 24 33.02 19.48 -16.45
CA ALA A 24 32.49 20.00 -15.21
C ALA A 24 31.02 19.57 -15.11
N THR A 25 30.68 18.75 -14.11
CA THR A 25 29.31 18.37 -13.82
C THR A 25 28.51 19.61 -13.41
N SER A 26 27.33 19.81 -13.99
CA SER A 26 26.41 20.87 -13.56
C SER A 26 25.89 20.52 -12.17
N HIS A 27 25.99 21.46 -11.22
CA HIS A 27 25.55 21.24 -9.86
C HIS A 27 24.30 22.07 -9.61
N ALA A 28 23.31 21.45 -8.97
CA ALA A 28 22.19 22.15 -8.39
C ALA A 28 22.65 23.21 -7.37
N ILE A 29 21.84 24.26 -7.18
CA ILE A 29 22.22 25.43 -6.37
C ILE A 29 21.61 25.30 -4.98
N THR A 30 22.45 24.98 -4.00
CA THR A 30 22.10 25.10 -2.57
C THR A 30 22.46 26.49 -2.06
N LEU A 31 21.47 27.23 -1.55
CA LEU A 31 21.71 28.55 -0.99
C LEU A 31 22.44 28.45 0.35
N SER A 32 23.64 29.03 0.43
CA SER A 32 24.46 29.03 1.66
C SER A 32 24.17 30.18 2.61
N LYS A 33 23.38 31.18 2.18
CA LYS A 33 22.98 32.34 2.98
C LYS A 33 21.65 32.90 2.51
N ASN A 34 21.03 33.73 3.34
CA ASN A 34 19.84 34.47 2.98
C ASN A 34 20.06 35.23 1.65
N THR A 35 19.14 35.04 0.72
CA THR A 35 19.28 35.48 -0.67
C THR A 35 18.05 36.27 -1.10
N VAL A 36 18.26 37.33 -1.88
CA VAL A 36 17.19 38.14 -2.45
C VAL A 36 17.24 38.03 -3.97
N TRP A 37 16.11 37.73 -4.59
CA TRP A 37 15.91 37.73 -6.03
C TRP A 37 15.06 38.92 -6.46
N GLN A 38 15.49 39.58 -7.54
CA GLN A 38 14.81 40.72 -8.14
C GLN A 38 15.08 40.76 -9.65
N GLY A 39 14.08 41.12 -10.45
CA GLY A 39 14.19 41.24 -11.91
C GLY A 39 13.87 39.94 -12.65
N GLU A 40 14.59 39.63 -13.72
CA GLU A 40 14.46 38.36 -14.44
C GLU A 40 15.44 37.34 -13.86
N ILE A 41 14.91 36.21 -13.39
CA ILE A 41 15.68 35.09 -12.85
C ILE A 41 15.44 33.88 -13.74
N LYS A 42 16.51 33.29 -14.27
CA LYS A 42 16.43 32.01 -14.97
C LYS A 42 16.98 30.92 -14.05
N ILE A 43 16.21 29.85 -13.86
CA ILE A 43 16.66 28.64 -13.18
C ILE A 43 16.77 27.53 -14.22
N SER A 44 17.99 27.04 -14.42
CA SER A 44 18.28 25.87 -15.26
C SER A 44 18.57 24.61 -14.45
N GLU A 45 18.71 24.76 -13.15
CA GLU A 45 19.04 23.71 -12.20
C GLU A 45 18.16 23.84 -10.96
N ASP A 46 18.15 22.78 -10.15
CA ASP A 46 17.35 22.75 -8.93
C ASP A 46 17.89 23.75 -7.92
N ILE A 47 16.99 24.37 -7.18
CA ILE A 47 17.30 25.34 -6.15
C ILE A 47 16.90 24.77 -4.81
N LEU A 48 17.85 24.57 -3.90
CA LEU A 48 17.57 24.20 -2.53
C LEU A 48 17.72 25.43 -1.62
N VAL A 49 16.68 25.69 -0.83
CA VAL A 49 16.70 26.64 0.30
C VAL A 49 16.78 25.83 1.59
N PRO A 50 17.97 25.66 2.21
CA PRO A 50 18.15 24.85 3.40
C PRO A 50 17.45 25.43 4.63
N LYS A 51 17.31 24.59 5.67
CA LYS A 51 16.83 25.02 6.98
C LYS A 51 17.69 26.16 7.52
N GLY A 52 17.04 27.21 8.04
CA GLY A 52 17.71 28.41 8.55
C GLY A 52 18.03 29.46 7.48
N ILE A 53 17.87 29.14 6.19
CA ILE A 53 18.05 30.08 5.08
C ILE A 53 16.70 30.61 4.60
N THR A 54 16.67 31.90 4.25
CA THR A 54 15.52 32.57 3.64
C THR A 54 15.83 32.99 2.20
N LEU A 55 14.96 32.60 1.26
CA LEU A 55 14.90 33.18 -0.07
C LEU A 55 13.77 34.22 -0.14
N THR A 56 14.09 35.47 -0.48
CA THR A 56 13.11 36.54 -0.66
C THR A 56 13.03 36.96 -2.12
N ILE A 57 11.83 36.92 -2.71
CA ILE A 57 11.58 37.29 -4.10
C ILE A 57 10.79 38.59 -4.13
N LYS A 58 11.38 39.65 -4.70
CA LYS A 58 10.85 41.02 -4.67
C LYS A 58 9.69 41.23 -5.67
N PRO A 59 8.83 42.24 -5.47
CA PRO A 59 7.72 42.53 -6.38
C PRO A 59 8.18 42.73 -7.83
N GLY A 60 7.37 42.25 -8.78
CA GLY A 60 7.65 42.34 -10.22
C GLY A 60 8.72 41.40 -10.75
N THR A 61 9.28 40.52 -9.92
CA THR A 61 10.27 39.50 -10.34
C THR A 61 9.61 38.46 -11.24
N SER A 62 10.32 38.03 -12.28
CA SER A 62 9.92 36.96 -13.21
C SER A 62 10.95 35.84 -13.10
N VAL A 63 10.52 34.67 -12.65
CA VAL A 63 11.32 33.45 -12.51
C VAL A 63 10.93 32.48 -13.62
N LYS A 64 11.89 32.12 -14.46
CA LYS A 64 11.70 31.19 -15.58
C LYS A 64 12.50 29.92 -15.36
N ALA A 65 11.80 28.79 -15.31
CA ALA A 65 12.38 27.47 -15.14
C ALA A 65 12.59 26.77 -16.48
N ALA A 66 13.83 26.36 -16.75
CA ALA A 66 14.14 25.54 -17.91
C ALA A 66 13.69 24.10 -17.69
N VAL A 67 13.42 23.39 -18.80
CA VAL A 67 13.19 21.94 -18.78
C VAL A 67 14.46 21.24 -18.32
N ALA A 68 14.33 20.25 -17.44
CA ALA A 68 15.46 19.42 -17.05
C ALA A 68 15.94 18.57 -18.24
N GLU A 69 17.21 18.71 -18.62
CA GLU A 69 17.83 17.94 -19.72
C GLU A 69 18.38 16.57 -19.26
N SER A 70 18.38 16.30 -17.95
CA SER A 70 19.05 15.15 -17.32
C SER A 70 18.07 14.23 -16.58
N THR A 71 18.33 12.92 -16.61
CA THR A 71 17.70 11.96 -15.70
C THR A 71 18.34 12.06 -14.32
N LYS A 72 18.02 13.11 -13.56
CA LYS A 72 18.64 13.38 -12.26
C LYS A 72 18.46 12.22 -11.28
N THR A 73 19.51 11.96 -10.51
CA THR A 73 19.58 10.89 -9.52
C THR A 73 20.08 11.39 -8.17
N ASP A 74 19.87 12.65 -7.81
CA ASP A 74 20.32 13.18 -6.51
C ASP A 74 19.22 12.98 -5.45
N PRO A 75 19.51 12.37 -4.28
CA PRO A 75 18.53 12.13 -3.22
C PRO A 75 17.94 13.38 -2.57
N GLU A 76 18.61 14.53 -2.69
CA GLU A 76 18.17 15.76 -2.04
C GLU A 76 16.88 16.32 -2.64
N TYR A 77 16.59 15.98 -3.91
CA TYR A 77 15.46 16.50 -4.68
C TYR A 77 14.33 15.49 -4.80
N ILE A 78 13.12 16.02 -4.95
CA ILE A 78 11.86 15.27 -4.90
C ILE A 78 11.35 14.93 -6.30
N SER A 79 11.63 15.82 -7.26
CA SER A 79 11.28 15.69 -8.67
C SER A 79 12.51 15.42 -9.55
N PRO A 80 12.37 14.66 -10.64
CA PRO A 80 13.38 14.61 -11.69
C PRO A 80 13.38 15.85 -12.60
N LEU A 81 12.40 16.75 -12.45
CA LEU A 81 12.28 18.02 -13.17
C LEU A 81 12.91 19.15 -12.34
N THR A 82 13.28 20.25 -13.02
CA THR A 82 13.79 21.47 -12.36
C THR A 82 12.83 21.94 -11.26
N GLU A 83 13.30 21.98 -10.01
CA GLU A 83 12.49 22.32 -8.83
C GLU A 83 13.07 23.45 -7.97
N ILE A 84 12.20 24.16 -7.24
CA ILE A 84 12.58 25.05 -6.14
C ILE A 84 12.13 24.40 -4.83
N THR A 85 13.08 23.85 -4.07
CA THR A 85 12.83 23.09 -2.85
C THR A 85 13.10 23.92 -1.60
N ILE A 86 12.10 24.03 -0.74
CA ILE A 86 12.06 24.90 0.43
C ILE A 86 12.04 24.05 1.70
N ARG A 87 13.21 23.92 2.35
CA ARG A 87 13.36 23.39 3.73
C ARG A 87 13.52 24.51 4.76
N GLY A 88 13.96 25.68 4.30
CA GLY A 88 14.01 26.93 5.05
C GLY A 88 12.73 27.74 4.88
N ILE A 89 12.90 29.01 4.49
CA ILE A 89 11.80 29.96 4.32
C ILE A 89 11.80 30.54 2.91
N LEU A 90 10.65 30.52 2.24
CA LEU A 90 10.39 31.28 1.01
C LEU A 90 9.49 32.47 1.33
N LYS A 91 9.91 33.68 0.94
CA LYS A 91 9.08 34.89 0.99
C LYS A 91 8.89 35.44 -0.41
N VAL A 92 7.65 35.48 -0.90
CA VAL A 92 7.31 36.11 -2.18
C VAL A 92 6.54 37.38 -1.89
N GLU A 93 7.14 38.53 -2.17
CA GLU A 93 6.65 39.86 -1.78
C GLU A 93 5.95 40.56 -2.95
N GLY A 94 5.19 39.83 -3.78
CA GLY A 94 4.43 40.41 -4.87
C GLY A 94 3.39 41.43 -4.38
N THR A 95 2.90 42.27 -5.29
CA THR A 95 1.78 43.20 -5.04
C THR A 95 0.76 43.13 -6.18
N PRO A 96 -0.48 43.64 -6.01
CA PRO A 96 -1.45 43.69 -7.10
C PRO A 96 -0.94 44.40 -8.36
N ALA A 97 -0.10 45.44 -8.18
CA ALA A 97 0.47 46.21 -9.29
C ALA A 97 1.73 45.57 -9.90
N ALA A 98 2.42 44.71 -9.15
CA ALA A 98 3.66 44.07 -9.56
C ALA A 98 3.73 42.65 -9.00
N PRO A 99 2.94 41.70 -9.55
CA PRO A 99 2.96 40.32 -9.10
C PRO A 99 4.29 39.64 -9.46
N VAL A 100 4.67 38.63 -8.68
CA VAL A 100 5.81 37.76 -9.02
C VAL A 100 5.33 36.66 -9.97
N ASN A 101 6.07 36.39 -11.04
CA ASN A 101 5.68 35.39 -12.03
C ASN A 101 6.63 34.19 -11.99
N PHE A 102 6.09 32.98 -11.90
CA PHE A 102 6.81 31.72 -12.03
C PHE A 102 6.32 31.00 -13.29
N LEU A 103 7.22 30.71 -14.22
CA LEU A 103 6.87 30.23 -15.56
C LEU A 103 7.83 29.12 -16.01
N GLY A 104 7.32 28.11 -16.70
CA GLY A 104 8.15 27.17 -17.46
C GLY A 104 8.56 27.78 -18.81
N GLU A 105 9.81 27.58 -19.23
CA GLU A 105 10.40 28.28 -20.39
C GLU A 105 9.66 28.01 -21.72
N ASP A 106 9.15 26.81 -21.96
CA ASP A 106 8.51 26.45 -23.24
C ASP A 106 6.97 26.56 -23.25
N ASN A 107 6.37 27.14 -22.21
CA ASN A 107 4.91 27.27 -22.05
C ASN A 107 4.13 25.94 -22.14
N LYS A 108 4.80 24.79 -22.02
CA LYS A 108 4.17 23.47 -22.02
C LYS A 108 4.00 23.01 -20.57
N THR A 109 2.79 22.63 -20.20
CA THR A 109 2.46 22.15 -18.86
C THR A 109 3.26 20.90 -18.51
N GLY A 110 3.80 20.85 -17.28
CA GLY A 110 4.61 19.73 -16.78
C GLY A 110 6.10 19.83 -17.13
N ASN A 111 6.55 20.99 -17.62
CA ASN A 111 7.95 21.17 -18.06
C ASN A 111 8.94 21.42 -16.92
N TRP A 112 8.45 21.79 -15.74
CA TRP A 112 9.24 21.95 -14.53
C TRP A 112 8.44 21.46 -13.32
N ALA A 113 9.10 21.15 -12.21
CA ALA A 113 8.42 20.54 -11.06
C ALA A 113 7.43 21.50 -10.41
N GLY A 114 7.82 22.77 -10.27
CA GLY A 114 7.16 23.78 -9.48
C GLY A 114 7.92 24.15 -8.20
N ILE A 115 7.19 24.61 -7.19
CA ILE A 115 7.72 24.95 -5.87
C ILE A 115 7.38 23.81 -4.90
N VAL A 116 8.39 23.22 -4.27
CA VAL A 116 8.23 22.12 -3.30
C VAL A 116 8.58 22.61 -1.91
N ILE A 117 7.63 22.59 -0.98
CA ILE A 117 7.83 22.94 0.43
C ILE A 117 8.01 21.64 1.20
N ASP A 118 9.25 21.25 1.42
CA ASP A 118 9.64 20.03 2.14
C ASP A 118 9.92 20.39 3.60
N GLN A 119 8.87 20.31 4.43
CA GLN A 119 8.89 20.64 5.87
C GLN A 119 9.31 22.09 6.20
N GLY A 120 9.50 22.93 5.18
CA GLY A 120 9.79 24.36 5.30
C GLY A 120 8.53 25.22 5.41
N GLU A 121 8.74 26.52 5.26
CA GLU A 121 7.67 27.53 5.31
C GLU A 121 7.70 28.44 4.08
N ALA A 122 6.54 28.74 3.50
CA ALA A 122 6.40 29.71 2.42
C ALA A 122 5.30 30.73 2.74
N ASP A 123 5.63 32.02 2.66
CA ASP A 123 4.68 33.14 2.72
C ASP A 123 4.72 33.88 1.38
N MET A 124 3.65 33.73 0.59
CA MET A 124 3.62 34.09 -0.81
C MET A 124 2.46 35.04 -1.14
N GLY A 125 2.78 36.32 -1.30
CA GLY A 125 1.85 37.36 -1.73
C GLY A 125 1.91 37.62 -3.24
N PHE A 126 0.72 37.77 -3.84
CA PHE A 126 0.46 38.21 -5.22
C PHE A 126 1.43 37.65 -6.26
N PHE A 127 1.25 36.38 -6.59
CA PHE A 127 2.08 35.69 -7.58
C PHE A 127 1.25 34.92 -8.60
N HIS A 128 1.83 34.71 -9.77
CA HIS A 128 1.30 33.86 -10.81
C HIS A 128 2.23 32.67 -10.99
N ILE A 129 1.66 31.46 -11.15
CA ILE A 129 2.45 30.28 -11.46
C ILE A 129 1.78 29.44 -12.55
N ARG A 130 2.57 29.08 -13.57
CA ARG A 130 2.10 28.36 -14.76
C ARG A 130 3.08 27.31 -15.24
N ASN A 131 2.54 26.37 -16.03
CA ASN A 131 3.26 25.35 -16.76
C ASN A 131 4.06 24.35 -15.90
N ALA A 132 3.82 24.30 -14.60
CA ALA A 132 4.43 23.35 -13.69
C ALA A 132 3.72 21.98 -13.76
N GLU A 133 4.44 20.93 -13.36
CA GLU A 133 3.83 19.65 -12.99
C GLU A 133 2.95 19.86 -11.75
N THR A 134 3.49 20.43 -10.68
CA THR A 134 2.70 20.86 -9.53
C THR A 134 3.07 22.28 -9.16
N ALA A 135 2.15 23.25 -9.30
CA ALA A 135 2.48 24.64 -9.03
C ALA A 135 3.07 24.84 -7.63
N VAL A 136 2.39 24.36 -6.59
CA VAL A 136 2.97 24.26 -5.24
C VAL A 136 2.67 22.90 -4.60
N HIS A 137 3.71 22.18 -4.20
CA HIS A 137 3.62 20.92 -3.46
C HIS A 137 4.10 21.16 -2.02
N SER A 138 3.19 21.09 -1.03
CA SER A 138 3.55 21.16 0.40
C SER A 138 3.59 19.76 1.01
N LEU A 139 4.75 19.35 1.49
CA LEU A 139 5.01 18.08 2.16
C LEU A 139 5.34 18.34 3.62
N ASP A 140 4.35 18.15 4.49
CA ASP A 140 4.43 18.50 5.91
C ASP A 140 4.91 19.95 6.15
N GLY A 141 4.76 20.84 5.17
CA GLY A 141 5.20 22.22 5.19
C GLY A 141 4.08 23.22 5.51
N LYS A 142 4.45 24.46 5.79
CA LYS A 142 3.49 25.56 6.01
C LYS A 142 3.44 26.47 4.80
N LEU A 143 2.25 26.69 4.26
CA LEU A 143 2.04 27.56 3.10
C LEU A 143 1.01 28.63 3.45
N LYS A 144 1.40 29.90 3.34
CA LYS A 144 0.47 31.01 3.28
C LYS A 144 0.53 31.61 1.89
N LEU A 145 -0.62 31.69 1.23
CA LEU A 145 -0.74 32.34 -0.06
C LEU A 145 -1.88 33.35 -0.06
N ASN A 146 -1.61 34.53 -0.61
CA ASN A 146 -2.58 35.62 -0.73
C ASN A 146 -2.50 36.23 -2.12
N GLY A 147 -3.61 36.38 -2.83
CA GLY A 147 -3.62 37.02 -4.16
C GLY A 147 -2.99 36.18 -5.27
N ALA A 148 -2.94 34.85 -5.13
CA ALA A 148 -2.29 33.97 -6.10
C ALA A 148 -3.18 33.72 -7.33
N VAL A 149 -2.57 33.57 -8.51
CA VAL A 149 -3.21 33.03 -9.71
C VAL A 149 -2.46 31.77 -10.14
N ILE A 150 -3.09 30.62 -9.95
CA ILE A 150 -2.52 29.30 -10.23
C ILE A 150 -3.29 28.69 -11.39
N GLN A 151 -2.65 28.64 -12.57
CA GLN A 151 -3.30 28.20 -13.80
C GLN A 151 -2.36 27.49 -14.77
N ASP A 152 -2.93 26.68 -15.65
CA ASP A 152 -2.22 25.98 -16.72
C ASP A 152 -1.12 25.03 -16.22
N ASN A 153 -1.27 24.52 -14.99
CA ASN A 153 -0.43 23.48 -14.39
C ASN A 153 -1.11 22.12 -14.51
N ARG A 154 -0.37 21.03 -14.29
CA ARG A 154 -1.02 19.72 -14.15
C ARG A 154 -1.75 19.65 -12.81
N TYR A 155 -1.05 19.93 -11.72
CA TYR A 155 -1.64 20.12 -10.40
C TYR A 155 -1.47 21.57 -9.95
N GLY A 156 -2.53 22.20 -9.46
CA GLY A 156 -2.46 23.54 -8.88
C GLY A 156 -1.76 23.51 -7.52
N LEU A 157 -2.42 22.93 -6.52
CA LEU A 157 -1.86 22.70 -5.19
C LEU A 157 -1.92 21.21 -4.84
N VAL A 158 -0.82 20.66 -4.33
CA VAL A 158 -0.79 19.35 -3.67
C VAL A 158 -0.32 19.56 -2.24
N LEU A 159 -1.20 19.32 -1.29
CA LEU A 159 -0.96 19.48 0.14
C LEU A 159 -0.95 18.10 0.76
N GLN A 160 0.11 17.72 1.45
CA GLN A 160 0.32 16.33 1.83
C GLN A 160 0.99 16.17 3.19
N GLY A 161 0.39 15.32 4.02
CA GLY A 161 0.87 15.01 5.37
C GLY A 161 0.14 15.84 6.44
N SER A 162 -0.02 15.26 7.63
CA SER A 162 -0.83 15.84 8.71
C SER A 162 -0.25 17.12 9.31
N ARG A 163 1.04 17.42 9.04
CA ARG A 163 1.68 18.68 9.42
C ARG A 163 1.59 19.74 8.32
N SER A 164 1.11 19.37 7.12
CA SER A 164 0.93 20.32 6.03
C SER A 164 -0.25 21.23 6.33
N VAL A 165 0.03 22.51 6.55
CA VAL A 165 -0.98 23.53 6.88
C VAL A 165 -0.92 24.64 5.85
N THR A 166 -2.05 24.87 5.18
CA THR A 166 -2.18 25.90 4.15
C THR A 166 -3.26 26.92 4.49
N VAL A 167 -2.91 28.20 4.36
CA VAL A 167 -3.86 29.32 4.39
C VAL A 167 -3.91 29.95 3.00
N GLN A 168 -5.07 29.86 2.35
CA GLN A 168 -5.34 30.38 1.02
C GLN A 168 -6.29 31.59 1.10
N GLU A 169 -5.82 32.76 0.66
CA GLU A 169 -6.58 34.01 0.68
C GLU A 169 -6.61 34.67 -0.70
N ASN A 170 -7.75 35.28 -1.09
CA ASN A 170 -7.87 36.14 -2.29
C ASN A 170 -7.31 35.53 -3.59
N SER A 171 -7.37 34.22 -3.77
CA SER A 171 -6.65 33.51 -4.85
C SER A 171 -7.57 32.88 -5.88
N LEU A 172 -7.09 32.75 -7.11
CA LEU A 172 -7.76 32.08 -8.24
C LEU A 172 -6.98 30.83 -8.66
N ILE A 173 -7.63 29.67 -8.60
CA ILE A 173 -7.06 28.40 -9.06
C ILE A 173 -7.98 27.83 -10.14
N THR A 174 -7.52 27.87 -11.40
CA THR A 174 -8.36 27.57 -12.57
C THR A 174 -7.51 27.08 -13.75
N GLY A 175 -8.11 26.34 -14.69
CA GLY A 175 -7.42 25.89 -15.91
C GLY A 175 -6.32 24.84 -15.71
N ASN A 176 -6.10 24.35 -14.48
CA ASN A 176 -5.19 23.23 -14.22
C ASN A 176 -5.87 21.90 -14.57
N ASP A 177 -5.15 20.77 -14.65
CA ASP A 177 -5.84 19.46 -14.69
C ASP A 177 -6.57 19.22 -13.37
N TYR A 178 -5.84 19.34 -12.27
CA TYR A 178 -6.37 19.23 -10.91
C TYR A 178 -6.12 20.54 -10.16
N GLY A 179 -7.14 21.09 -9.52
CA GLY A 179 -7.06 22.34 -8.76
C GLY A 179 -6.30 22.18 -7.45
N VAL A 180 -6.93 21.59 -6.43
CA VAL A 180 -6.32 21.38 -5.10
C VAL A 180 -6.47 19.94 -4.62
N MET A 181 -5.37 19.31 -4.23
CA MET A 181 -5.33 17.98 -3.62
C MET A 181 -4.89 18.08 -2.16
N THR A 182 -5.67 17.49 -1.25
CA THR A 182 -5.35 17.38 0.18
C THR A 182 -5.20 15.92 0.55
N LEU A 183 -3.95 15.51 0.79
CA LEU A 183 -3.58 14.12 0.97
C LEU A 183 -3.09 13.89 2.40
N GLN A 184 -3.43 12.72 2.95
CA GLN A 184 -2.86 12.24 4.23
C GLN A 184 -3.03 13.24 5.39
N GLY A 185 -4.20 13.84 5.53
CA GLY A 185 -4.53 14.72 6.66
C GLY A 185 -4.06 16.17 6.54
N ALA A 186 -3.58 16.60 5.37
CA ALA A 186 -3.22 17.99 5.12
C ALA A 186 -4.41 18.94 5.34
N GLN A 187 -4.13 20.11 5.93
CA GLN A 187 -5.13 21.11 6.31
C GLN A 187 -5.11 22.28 5.33
N LEU A 188 -6.29 22.67 4.85
CA LEU A 188 -6.49 23.82 3.98
C LEU A 188 -7.57 24.74 4.55
N ASN A 189 -7.18 25.96 4.90
CA ASN A 189 -8.08 27.03 5.31
C ASN A 189 -8.17 28.05 4.17
N THR A 190 -9.38 28.20 3.61
CA THR A 190 -9.60 29.06 2.45
C THR A 190 -10.55 30.21 2.79
N THR A 191 -10.13 31.44 2.47
CA THR A 191 -10.92 32.67 2.64
C THR A 191 -10.95 33.44 1.32
N VAL A 192 -12.14 33.87 0.88
CA VAL A 192 -12.34 34.76 -0.29
C VAL A 192 -11.53 34.30 -1.53
N SER A 193 -11.59 33.02 -1.90
CA SER A 193 -10.85 32.47 -3.04
C SER A 193 -11.77 31.71 -4.00
N LYS A 194 -11.39 31.63 -5.27
CA LYS A 194 -12.14 30.95 -6.32
C LYS A 194 -11.36 29.72 -6.82
N LEU A 195 -11.94 28.55 -6.61
CA LEU A 195 -11.45 27.26 -7.09
C LEU A 195 -12.50 26.66 -8.03
N THR A 196 -12.35 26.91 -9.33
CA THR A 196 -13.29 26.39 -10.33
C THR A 196 -12.70 26.45 -11.74
N GLY A 197 -13.22 25.61 -12.64
CA GLY A 197 -12.81 25.59 -14.05
C GLY A 197 -11.49 24.88 -14.29
N ASN A 198 -11.10 23.95 -13.40
CA ASN A 198 -10.01 23.01 -13.66
C ASN A 198 -10.53 21.86 -14.54
N ARG A 199 -9.68 21.31 -15.41
CA ARG A 199 -10.07 20.41 -16.51
C ARG A 199 -10.59 19.06 -16.06
N LYS A 200 -10.03 18.50 -14.98
CA LYS A 200 -10.41 17.19 -14.44
C LYS A 200 -11.14 17.33 -13.12
N LYS A 201 -10.53 18.02 -12.14
CA LYS A 201 -11.13 18.14 -10.81
C LYS A 201 -10.72 19.43 -10.12
N ASP A 202 -11.69 20.12 -9.53
CA ASP A 202 -11.42 21.32 -8.75
C ASP A 202 -10.77 20.99 -7.40
N SER A 203 -11.32 20.02 -6.65
CA SER A 203 -10.74 19.57 -5.39
C SER A 203 -10.75 18.05 -5.23
N TYR A 204 -9.74 17.54 -4.53
CA TYR A 204 -9.61 16.13 -4.18
C TYR A 204 -9.05 15.96 -2.77
N SER A 205 -9.57 15.00 -2.01
CA SER A 205 -9.09 14.67 -0.69
C SER A 205 -8.99 13.17 -0.52
N ALA A 206 -7.88 12.69 0.02
CA ALA A 206 -7.71 11.26 0.30
C ALA A 206 -6.73 11.04 1.45
N SER A 207 -7.01 10.02 2.26
CA SER A 207 -6.14 9.59 3.36
C SER A 207 -6.01 8.07 3.34
N LYS A 208 -4.85 7.60 3.79
CA LYS A 208 -4.59 6.17 4.02
C LYS A 208 -4.83 5.83 5.48
N LYS A 209 -5.03 4.54 5.76
CA LYS A 209 -4.92 4.00 7.11
C LYS A 209 -3.49 4.22 7.63
N GLU A 210 -3.36 4.68 8.87
CA GLU A 210 -2.05 4.78 9.52
C GLU A 210 -1.48 3.38 9.75
N LEU A 211 -0.21 3.21 9.38
CA LEU A 211 0.51 1.96 9.54
C LEU A 211 1.60 2.17 10.59
N PRO A 212 1.65 1.34 11.64
CA PRO A 212 2.68 1.46 12.67
C PRO A 212 4.05 1.19 12.05
N TYR A 213 5.03 2.02 12.38
CA TYR A 213 6.42 1.71 12.10
C TYR A 213 6.83 0.48 12.92
N PRO A 214 7.79 -0.34 12.45
CA PRO A 214 8.40 -1.32 13.30
C PRO A 214 9.03 -0.53 14.45
N ALA A 215 8.95 -1.07 15.66
CA ALA A 215 9.75 -0.51 16.74
C ALA A 215 11.20 -0.50 16.23
N SER A 216 11.86 0.67 16.21
CA SER A 216 13.31 0.65 16.17
C SER A 216 13.72 -0.21 17.36
N LEU A 217 14.60 -1.18 17.12
CA LEU A 217 15.21 -1.86 18.25
C LEU A 217 16.07 -0.80 18.92
N ASP A 218 15.45 -0.08 19.86
CA ASP A 218 16.13 0.81 20.78
C ASP A 218 16.97 -0.09 21.67
N ASN A 219 18.07 -0.57 21.11
CA ASN A 219 19.13 -1.26 21.80
C ASN A 219 19.80 -0.20 22.67
N ASN A 220 19.12 0.18 23.76
CA ASN A 220 19.64 1.04 24.84
C ASN A 220 20.89 0.45 25.51
N LYS A 221 21.30 -0.77 25.10
CA LYS A 221 22.66 -1.25 25.29
C LYS A 221 23.59 -0.45 24.38
N ASN A 222 24.11 0.65 24.91
CA ASN A 222 25.29 1.32 24.40
C ASN A 222 26.51 0.78 25.16
N PRO A 223 27.06 -0.40 24.82
CA PRO A 223 28.30 -0.85 25.44
C PRO A 223 29.41 0.17 25.17
N PRO A 224 30.50 0.14 25.95
CA PRO A 224 31.66 0.98 25.68
C PRO A 224 32.15 0.80 24.24
N VAL A 225 32.58 1.90 23.62
CA VAL A 225 33.20 1.85 22.30
C VAL A 225 34.45 1.00 22.38
N SER A 226 34.45 -0.14 21.71
CA SER A 226 35.54 -1.11 21.72
C SER A 226 36.68 -0.71 20.79
N ARG A 227 36.37 -0.03 19.68
CA ARG A 227 37.34 0.45 18.68
C ARG A 227 36.85 1.73 18.02
N ARG A 228 37.80 2.58 17.63
CA ARG A 228 37.58 3.80 16.84
C ARG A 228 38.45 3.74 15.59
N TYR A 229 37.87 4.03 14.44
CA TYR A 229 38.60 4.12 13.17
C TYR A 229 38.46 5.52 12.58
N GLN A 230 39.54 5.99 11.96
CA GLN A 230 39.57 7.16 11.08
C GLN A 230 39.59 6.63 9.64
N ASP A 231 40.12 7.39 8.69
CA ASP A 231 40.44 6.88 7.35
C ASP A 231 41.41 5.69 7.44
N ALA A 232 41.01 4.54 6.88
CA ALA A 232 41.80 3.31 6.94
C ALA A 232 41.55 2.41 5.73
N ALA A 233 42.55 1.62 5.36
CA ALA A 233 42.44 0.56 4.35
C ALA A 233 42.88 -0.78 4.92
N PHE A 234 42.00 -1.79 4.90
CA PHE A 234 42.24 -3.09 5.52
C PHE A 234 42.50 -4.17 4.47
N ARG A 235 43.70 -4.78 4.53
CA ARG A 235 44.08 -5.90 3.65
C ARG A 235 43.89 -7.24 4.35
N GLY A 236 43.38 -8.23 3.63
CA GLY A 236 43.10 -9.57 4.16
C GLY A 236 41.77 -9.63 4.93
N ASP A 237 41.69 -10.54 5.91
CA ASP A 237 40.48 -10.73 6.69
C ASP A 237 40.44 -9.81 7.90
N MET A 238 39.31 -9.11 8.06
CA MET A 238 39.04 -8.27 9.20
C MET A 238 37.75 -8.69 9.87
N VAL A 239 37.80 -8.89 11.19
CA VAL A 239 36.64 -9.21 12.01
C VAL A 239 36.31 -8.03 12.92
N TRP A 240 35.07 -7.57 12.84
CA TRP A 240 34.49 -6.52 13.69
C TRP A 240 33.49 -7.14 14.66
N GLN A 241 33.63 -6.78 15.94
CA GLN A 241 32.77 -7.25 17.02
C GLN A 241 32.63 -6.17 18.09
N GLY A 242 31.42 -6.01 18.62
CA GLY A 242 31.10 -5.02 19.66
C GLY A 242 30.73 -3.66 19.08
N ARG A 243 30.88 -2.59 19.87
CA ARG A 243 30.59 -1.22 19.42
C ARG A 243 31.82 -0.58 18.79
N ILE A 244 31.69 -0.10 17.56
CA ILE A 244 32.76 0.47 16.74
C ILE A 244 32.32 1.85 16.28
N GLU A 245 33.19 2.84 16.44
CA GLU A 245 32.97 4.20 15.94
C GLU A 245 33.85 4.45 14.71
N VAL A 246 33.27 4.99 13.64
CA VAL A 246 33.91 5.29 12.36
C VAL A 246 33.84 6.80 12.12
N ALA A 247 35.00 7.44 12.11
CA ALA A 247 35.17 8.88 11.88
C ALA A 247 35.98 9.16 10.60
N GLY A 248 35.79 8.33 9.57
CA GLY A 248 36.45 8.45 8.26
C GLY A 248 35.86 7.47 7.25
N THR A 249 36.54 7.27 6.12
CA THR A 249 36.20 6.25 5.13
C THR A 249 37.01 4.97 5.36
N ILE A 250 36.29 3.86 5.58
CA ILE A 250 36.90 2.53 5.74
C ILE A 250 36.95 1.80 4.40
N ARG A 251 38.14 1.54 3.87
CA ARG A 251 38.34 0.84 2.60
C ARG A 251 38.65 -0.64 2.83
N VAL A 252 37.91 -1.51 2.13
CA VAL A 252 38.13 -2.95 2.05
C VAL A 252 38.52 -3.27 0.61
N PRO A 253 39.82 -3.28 0.25
CA PRO A 253 40.27 -3.48 -1.12
C PRO A 253 39.95 -4.88 -1.65
N GLN A 254 40.07 -5.05 -2.97
CA GLN A 254 39.95 -6.34 -3.63
C GLN A 254 40.81 -7.42 -2.94
N GLY A 255 40.28 -8.65 -2.85
CA GLY A 255 40.93 -9.78 -2.18
C GLY A 255 40.85 -9.73 -0.64
N SER A 256 40.28 -8.69 -0.06
CA SER A 256 40.10 -8.54 1.40
C SER A 256 38.65 -8.81 1.81
N ARG A 257 38.41 -9.12 3.09
CA ARG A 257 37.08 -9.41 3.62
C ARG A 257 36.83 -8.64 4.91
N LEU A 258 35.69 -7.98 5.00
CA LEU A 258 35.16 -7.44 6.25
C LEU A 258 34.03 -8.33 6.76
N ILE A 259 34.22 -8.90 7.94
CA ILE A 259 33.28 -9.79 8.61
C ILE A 259 32.79 -9.08 9.88
N ILE A 260 31.48 -8.88 10.01
CA ILE A 260 30.88 -8.23 11.17
C ILE A 260 30.05 -9.26 11.93
N MET A 261 30.36 -9.43 13.21
CA MET A 261 29.74 -10.45 14.07
C MET A 261 28.36 -10.00 14.58
N PRO A 262 27.44 -10.94 14.87
CA PRO A 262 26.13 -10.64 15.49
C PRO A 262 26.23 -9.71 16.70
N GLY A 263 25.20 -8.87 16.89
CA GLY A 263 25.10 -7.92 17.99
C GLY A 263 26.08 -6.73 17.94
N SER A 264 26.86 -6.59 16.86
CA SER A 264 27.78 -5.44 16.70
C SER A 264 27.02 -4.15 16.38
N ILE A 265 27.55 -3.01 16.85
CA ILE A 265 27.00 -1.68 16.60
C ILE A 265 28.10 -0.83 15.95
N ILE A 266 27.86 -0.39 14.72
CA ILE A 266 28.78 0.41 13.92
C ILE A 266 28.18 1.80 13.81
N GLU A 267 28.85 2.79 14.40
CA GLU A 267 28.39 4.16 14.46
C GLU A 267 29.29 5.07 13.63
N PHE A 268 28.69 5.91 12.80
CA PHE A 268 29.40 6.84 11.95
C PHE A 268 29.30 8.26 12.50
N VAL A 269 30.45 8.89 12.77
CA VAL A 269 30.51 10.29 13.21
C VAL A 269 30.16 11.18 12.03
N LYS A 270 29.32 12.21 12.23
CA LYS A 270 29.00 13.13 11.14
C LYS A 270 30.21 14.00 10.82
N LYS A 271 30.54 14.04 9.53
CA LYS A 271 31.53 14.96 8.96
C LYS A 271 30.95 15.52 7.66
N ASP A 272 30.74 16.82 7.63
CA ASP A 272 30.12 17.54 6.51
C ASP A 272 31.00 18.77 6.23
N THR A 273 31.90 18.66 5.26
CA THR A 273 32.90 19.71 4.98
C THR A 273 32.40 20.78 4.01
N ASN A 274 31.37 20.49 3.23
CA ASN A 274 30.78 21.40 2.24
C ASN A 274 29.51 22.11 2.75
N GLY A 275 28.98 21.71 3.91
CA GLY A 275 27.86 22.34 4.60
C GLY A 275 26.51 22.08 3.95
N ASP A 276 26.38 21.01 3.16
CA ASP A 276 25.11 20.63 2.50
C ASP A 276 24.18 19.83 3.41
N GLY A 277 24.64 19.45 4.61
CA GLY A 277 23.92 18.69 5.61
C GLY A 277 24.16 17.18 5.55
N ILE A 278 24.98 16.69 4.60
CA ILE A 278 25.25 15.27 4.33
C ILE A 278 26.60 14.87 4.93
N GLY A 279 26.62 13.73 5.61
CA GLY A 279 27.83 13.13 6.15
C GLY A 279 28.67 12.41 5.11
N GLU A 280 29.99 12.51 5.22
CA GLU A 280 30.99 11.98 4.28
C GLU A 280 31.59 10.63 4.73
N ASN A 281 31.39 10.26 5.99
CA ASN A 281 31.99 9.06 6.58
C ASN A 281 31.21 7.80 6.18
N GLY A 282 31.90 6.67 5.98
CA GLY A 282 31.27 5.46 5.46
C GLY A 282 32.23 4.28 5.25
N ILE A 283 31.75 3.22 4.60
CA ILE A 283 32.53 2.03 4.24
C ILE A 283 32.59 1.92 2.72
N MET A 284 33.76 1.63 2.17
CA MET A 284 34.01 1.41 0.74
C MET A 284 34.58 0.00 0.53
N VAL A 285 33.78 -0.89 -0.04
CA VAL A 285 34.07 -2.31 -0.22
C VAL A 285 34.33 -2.60 -1.70
N GLN A 286 35.57 -2.96 -2.03
CA GLN A 286 35.97 -3.55 -3.31
C GLN A 286 36.34 -5.04 -3.16
N GLY A 287 36.56 -5.48 -1.91
CA GLY A 287 36.67 -6.88 -1.51
C GLY A 287 35.29 -7.47 -1.25
N ARG A 288 35.10 -8.13 -0.09
CA ARG A 288 33.83 -8.74 0.30
C ARG A 288 33.35 -8.28 1.66
N LEU A 289 32.04 -8.02 1.78
CA LEU A 289 31.35 -7.78 3.04
C LEU A 289 30.52 -9.00 3.46
N ILE A 290 30.67 -9.41 4.72
CA ILE A 290 29.83 -10.41 5.38
C ILE A 290 29.35 -9.80 6.70
N ALA A 291 28.14 -9.25 6.71
CA ALA A 291 27.43 -8.79 7.89
C ALA A 291 26.26 -9.72 8.13
N ARG A 292 26.45 -10.73 8.99
CA ARG A 292 25.41 -11.72 9.32
C ARG A 292 25.07 -11.61 10.80
N GLY A 293 24.01 -10.89 11.10
CA GLY A 293 23.37 -10.87 12.42
C GLY A 293 22.41 -12.04 12.62
N THR A 294 21.71 -12.02 13.75
CA THR A 294 20.58 -12.91 14.03
C THR A 294 19.34 -12.07 14.36
N LYS A 295 18.16 -12.68 14.44
CA LYS A 295 16.94 -11.99 14.84
C LYS A 295 17.04 -11.44 16.27
N GLU A 296 17.71 -12.18 17.15
CA GLU A 296 17.92 -11.83 18.56
C GLU A 296 19.09 -10.84 18.76
N GLU A 297 20.12 -10.92 17.91
CA GLU A 297 21.32 -10.09 17.95
C GLU A 297 21.62 -9.50 16.56
N PRO A 298 20.81 -8.54 16.09
CA PRO A 298 21.03 -7.90 14.80
C PRO A 298 22.31 -7.04 14.83
N ILE A 299 22.91 -6.85 13.66
CA ILE A 299 24.02 -5.90 13.47
C ILE A 299 23.40 -4.52 13.18
N VAL A 300 23.86 -3.46 13.84
CA VAL A 300 23.31 -2.10 13.69
C VAL A 300 24.34 -1.17 13.06
N PHE A 301 23.95 -0.46 12.00
CA PHE A 301 24.69 0.64 11.36
C PHE A 301 23.88 1.93 11.53
N ARG A 302 24.45 2.95 12.19
CA ARG A 302 23.70 4.18 12.53
C ARG A 302 24.59 5.41 12.68
N SER A 303 23.96 6.58 12.82
CA SER A 303 24.64 7.82 13.21
C SER A 303 25.22 7.75 14.63
N ALA A 304 26.42 8.30 14.83
CA ALA A 304 27.03 8.50 16.15
C ALA A 304 26.54 9.79 16.84
N GLU A 305 25.76 10.62 16.15
CA GLU A 305 25.29 11.90 16.68
C GLU A 305 24.29 11.72 17.83
N LYS A 306 24.23 12.72 18.72
CA LYS A 306 23.27 12.74 19.83
C LYS A 306 21.84 12.86 19.32
N ILE A 307 21.64 13.71 18.32
CA ILE A 307 20.38 13.88 17.59
C ILE A 307 20.65 13.28 16.22
N LYS A 308 20.26 12.02 16.05
CA LYS A 308 20.45 11.30 14.80
C LYS A 308 19.47 11.85 13.75
N ALA A 309 19.97 12.08 12.56
CA ALA A 309 19.20 12.56 11.44
C ALA A 309 19.58 11.81 10.16
N MET A 310 18.60 11.69 9.27
CA MET A 310 18.80 11.18 7.92
C MET A 310 19.94 11.94 7.23
N GLY A 311 20.91 11.20 6.67
CA GLY A 311 22.06 11.79 5.99
C GLY A 311 23.25 12.11 6.89
N ASP A 312 23.29 11.66 8.15
CA ASP A 312 24.43 11.91 9.04
C ASP A 312 25.73 11.20 8.63
N TRP A 313 25.64 10.19 7.77
CA TRP A 313 26.78 9.47 7.21
C TRP A 313 26.50 9.05 5.76
N ASP A 314 27.55 8.79 4.96
CA ASP A 314 27.42 8.58 3.52
C ASP A 314 26.73 7.25 3.22
N SER A 315 27.47 6.15 3.31
CA SER A 315 26.97 4.85 2.86
C SER A 315 27.86 3.65 3.20
N ILE A 316 27.27 2.46 3.06
CA ILE A 316 28.02 1.23 2.79
C ILE A 316 28.12 1.08 1.27
N ASN A 317 29.21 1.58 0.70
CA ASN A 317 29.54 1.49 -0.72
C ASN A 317 30.14 0.12 -1.06
N ILE A 318 29.61 -0.60 -2.03
CA ILE A 318 30.19 -1.86 -2.57
C ILE A 318 30.41 -1.70 -4.08
N MET A 319 31.65 -1.74 -4.53
CA MET A 319 32.04 -1.39 -5.91
C MET A 319 32.89 -2.50 -6.53
N ASP A 320 32.54 -2.93 -7.74
CA ASP A 320 33.31 -3.91 -8.53
C ASP A 320 33.58 -5.22 -7.77
N SER A 321 32.54 -5.72 -7.09
CA SER A 321 32.58 -6.90 -6.21
C SER A 321 31.65 -8.01 -6.72
N ALA A 322 31.73 -8.33 -8.01
CA ALA A 322 30.90 -9.38 -8.62
C ALA A 322 31.43 -10.81 -8.41
N LEU A 323 32.72 -10.97 -8.10
CA LEU A 323 33.38 -12.29 -8.00
C LEU A 323 32.91 -13.15 -6.80
N GLY A 324 32.22 -12.56 -5.83
CA GLY A 324 31.64 -13.28 -4.70
C GLY A 324 30.51 -12.49 -4.06
N GLN A 325 29.49 -13.20 -3.56
CA GLN A 325 28.31 -12.56 -2.98
C GLN A 325 28.64 -11.85 -1.66
N ASN A 326 28.33 -10.56 -1.60
CA ASN A 326 28.28 -9.76 -0.39
C ASN A 326 26.98 -10.07 0.36
N LEU A 327 27.07 -10.30 1.67
CA LEU A 327 25.94 -10.72 2.48
C LEU A 327 25.65 -9.69 3.57
N ILE A 328 24.41 -9.20 3.59
CA ILE A 328 23.82 -8.37 4.65
C ILE A 328 22.58 -9.11 5.13
N GLU A 329 22.60 -9.63 6.35
CA GLU A 329 21.55 -10.49 6.88
C GLU A 329 21.25 -10.13 8.33
N ASN A 330 19.96 -9.97 8.68
CA ASN A 330 19.51 -9.50 10.00
C ASN A 330 20.28 -8.25 10.48
N CYS A 331 20.39 -7.26 9.60
CA CYS A 331 21.02 -5.98 9.89
C CYS A 331 19.97 -4.87 10.07
N ILE A 332 20.30 -3.83 10.82
CA ILE A 332 19.57 -2.57 10.91
C ILE A 332 20.46 -1.48 10.33
N ILE A 333 19.97 -0.74 9.34
CA ILE A 333 20.72 0.35 8.68
C ILE A 333 19.87 1.62 8.73
N GLU A 334 20.35 2.62 9.46
CA GLU A 334 19.62 3.86 9.71
C GLU A 334 20.47 5.13 9.60
N ASP A 335 19.78 6.25 9.34
CA ASP A 335 20.31 7.61 9.34
C ASP A 335 21.34 7.93 8.23
N ALA A 336 21.46 7.07 7.22
CA ALA A 336 22.40 7.25 6.13
C ALA A 336 21.87 8.21 5.05
N TYR A 337 22.79 8.75 4.25
CA TYR A 337 22.46 9.33 2.97
C TYR A 337 22.07 8.23 1.96
N ARG A 338 22.89 7.18 1.84
CA ARG A 338 22.56 5.96 1.09
C ARG A 338 22.90 4.74 1.94
N GLY A 339 21.91 4.08 2.52
CA GLY A 339 22.14 2.95 3.45
C GLY A 339 23.04 1.88 2.85
N LEU A 340 22.62 1.33 1.71
CA LEU A 340 23.44 0.45 0.85
C LEU A 340 23.55 1.08 -0.54
N HIS A 341 24.78 1.21 -1.05
CA HIS A 341 25.04 1.74 -2.39
C HIS A 341 26.02 0.86 -3.14
N PHE A 342 25.65 0.31 -4.29
CA PHE A 342 26.53 -0.64 -4.97
C PHE A 342 26.45 -0.69 -6.49
N HIS A 343 27.61 -0.90 -7.12
CA HIS A 343 27.79 -0.94 -8.58
C HIS A 343 28.60 -2.17 -8.99
N PHE A 344 28.27 -2.81 -10.12
CA PHE A 344 29.02 -3.96 -10.65
C PHE A 344 29.24 -5.06 -9.60
N SER A 345 28.21 -5.37 -8.81
CA SER A 345 28.33 -6.20 -7.60
C SER A 345 27.29 -7.30 -7.49
N ASN A 346 27.60 -8.35 -6.73
CA ASN A 346 26.64 -9.39 -6.33
C ASN A 346 26.32 -9.22 -4.84
N VAL A 347 25.06 -8.89 -4.52
CA VAL A 347 24.65 -8.51 -3.16
C VAL A 347 23.35 -9.22 -2.77
N ALA A 348 23.39 -9.91 -1.62
CA ALA A 348 22.22 -10.45 -0.95
C ALA A 348 21.91 -9.64 0.32
N VAL A 349 20.68 -9.16 0.41
CA VAL A 349 20.15 -8.47 1.60
C VAL A 349 18.93 -9.25 2.08
N HIS A 350 19.02 -9.84 3.26
CA HIS A 350 17.99 -10.71 3.80
C HIS A 350 17.55 -10.28 5.20
N ASN A 351 16.24 -10.33 5.47
CA ASN A 351 15.66 -10.15 6.80
C ASN A 351 16.18 -8.91 7.54
N SER A 352 16.52 -7.84 6.80
CA SER A 352 17.16 -6.64 7.33
C SER A 352 16.17 -5.48 7.37
N ILE A 353 16.42 -4.53 8.27
CA ILE A 353 15.59 -3.35 8.54
C ILE A 353 16.36 -2.11 8.06
N ILE A 354 15.78 -1.33 7.15
CA ILE A 354 16.39 -0.14 6.56
C ILE A 354 15.49 1.07 6.79
N LEU A 355 15.90 1.97 7.69
CA LEU A 355 15.05 3.01 8.25
C LEU A 355 15.65 4.41 8.12
N ASN A 356 14.80 5.41 7.87
CA ASN A 356 15.20 6.82 8.00
C ASN A 356 16.46 7.20 7.19
N ASN A 357 16.62 6.65 5.98
CA ASN A 357 17.70 7.01 5.06
C ASN A 357 17.18 7.90 3.92
N TYR A 358 18.05 8.73 3.34
CA TYR A 358 17.69 9.45 2.10
C TYR A 358 17.40 8.43 0.99
N ARG A 359 18.29 7.44 0.83
CA ARG A 359 18.02 6.21 0.08
C ARG A 359 18.30 5.01 0.95
N GLY A 360 17.34 4.10 1.03
CA GLY A 360 17.55 2.83 1.72
C GLY A 360 18.59 1.98 0.99
N ILE A 361 18.29 1.63 -0.27
CA ILE A 361 19.16 0.81 -1.12
C ILE A 361 19.23 1.42 -2.51
N GLN A 362 20.45 1.64 -3.02
CA GLN A 362 20.72 2.12 -4.37
C GLN A 362 21.70 1.17 -5.10
N PHE A 363 21.38 0.79 -6.34
CA PHE A 363 22.29 -0.05 -7.12
C PHE A 363 22.24 0.12 -8.63
N GLN A 364 23.33 -0.27 -9.29
CA GLN A 364 23.47 -0.27 -10.74
C GLN A 364 24.33 -1.45 -11.24
N GLU A 365 24.01 -1.99 -12.42
CA GLU A 365 24.83 -3.02 -13.11
C GLU A 365 25.16 -4.22 -12.21
N SER A 366 24.17 -4.69 -11.44
CA SER A 366 24.39 -5.62 -10.33
C SER A 366 23.43 -6.81 -10.37
N GLN A 367 23.84 -7.88 -9.67
CA GLN A 367 22.98 -9.03 -9.34
C GLN A 367 22.53 -8.89 -7.90
N VAL A 368 21.21 -8.86 -7.69
CA VAL A 368 20.64 -8.46 -6.40
C VAL A 368 19.59 -9.45 -5.93
N ASP A 369 19.73 -9.85 -4.67
CA ASP A 369 18.78 -10.73 -3.98
C ASP A 369 18.24 -10.03 -2.72
N LEU A 370 17.01 -9.54 -2.78
CA LEU A 370 16.35 -8.85 -1.67
C LEU A 370 15.20 -9.71 -1.16
N ARG A 371 15.36 -10.30 0.03
CA ARG A 371 14.33 -11.16 0.64
C ARG A 371 13.96 -10.76 2.06
N GLY A 372 12.66 -10.69 2.36
CA GLY A 372 12.18 -10.53 3.74
C GLY A 372 12.59 -9.22 4.42
N ASN A 373 13.03 -8.22 3.65
CA ASN A 373 13.52 -6.96 4.23
C ASN A 373 12.37 -6.02 4.58
N TYR A 374 12.61 -5.12 5.53
CA TYR A 374 11.69 -4.09 5.93
C TYR A 374 12.30 -2.70 5.70
N LEU A 375 11.74 -1.93 4.77
CA LEU A 375 12.23 -0.61 4.39
C LEU A 375 11.16 0.44 4.70
N ALA A 376 11.43 1.34 5.65
CA ALA A 376 10.44 2.34 6.04
C ALA A 376 10.98 3.71 6.44
N GLY A 377 10.17 4.74 6.19
CA GLY A 377 10.51 6.13 6.53
C GLY A 377 11.72 6.66 5.77
N ASN A 378 12.12 6.00 4.68
CA ASN A 378 13.17 6.50 3.80
C ASN A 378 12.57 7.52 2.81
N ASN A 379 13.38 8.47 2.32
CA ASN A 379 12.92 9.33 1.23
C ASN A 379 12.74 8.51 -0.08
N SER A 380 13.66 7.58 -0.34
CA SER A 380 13.51 6.53 -1.35
C SER A 380 13.83 5.17 -0.74
N GLY A 381 12.92 4.20 -0.84
CA GLY A 381 13.16 2.85 -0.31
C GLY A 381 14.23 2.11 -1.11
N VAL A 382 13.96 1.81 -2.38
CA VAL A 382 14.89 1.11 -3.29
C VAL A 382 15.00 1.81 -4.64
N GLN A 383 16.22 2.00 -5.12
CA GLN A 383 16.49 2.49 -6.47
C GLN A 383 17.48 1.57 -7.18
N GLY A 384 17.08 0.98 -8.31
CA GLY A 384 17.91 0.04 -9.06
C GLY A 384 17.95 0.37 -10.54
N ARG A 385 19.10 0.11 -11.17
CA ARG A 385 19.30 0.37 -12.60
C ARG A 385 20.12 -0.74 -13.28
N ASP A 386 19.82 -1.07 -14.54
CA ASP A 386 20.67 -1.92 -15.38
C ASP A 386 21.04 -3.27 -14.70
N SER A 387 20.08 -3.90 -14.00
CA SER A 387 20.37 -4.97 -13.02
C SER A 387 19.37 -6.13 -13.08
N ASP A 388 19.80 -7.28 -12.57
CA ASP A 388 18.96 -8.46 -12.34
C ASP A 388 18.58 -8.57 -10.86
N LEU A 389 17.29 -8.73 -10.58
CA LEU A 389 16.74 -8.62 -9.22
C LEU A 389 15.76 -9.75 -8.88
N ILE A 390 16.01 -10.41 -7.75
CA ILE A 390 15.00 -11.15 -7.00
C ILE A 390 14.49 -10.25 -5.87
N PHE A 391 13.19 -10.03 -5.82
CA PHE A 391 12.54 -9.15 -4.86
C PHE A 391 11.40 -9.91 -4.20
N SER A 392 11.63 -10.61 -3.08
CA SER A 392 10.59 -11.44 -2.47
C SER A 392 10.30 -11.12 -1.01
N ASP A 393 9.03 -11.12 -0.63
CA ASP A 393 8.58 -10.97 0.75
C ASP A 393 9.09 -9.70 1.46
N ASN A 394 9.48 -8.67 0.71
CA ASN A 394 9.92 -7.40 1.28
C ASN A 394 8.71 -6.54 1.65
N THR A 395 8.84 -5.75 2.72
CA THR A 395 7.88 -4.73 3.11
C THR A 395 8.48 -3.34 2.89
N LEU A 396 7.89 -2.56 1.99
CA LEU A 396 8.24 -1.17 1.73
C LEU A 396 7.11 -0.28 2.24
N GLN A 397 7.31 0.32 3.41
CA GLN A 397 6.26 1.01 4.14
C GLN A 397 6.56 2.48 4.41
N ASN A 398 5.60 3.36 4.16
CA ASN A 398 5.69 4.79 4.56
C ASN A 398 6.97 5.49 4.09
N ASN A 399 7.58 5.05 2.99
CA ASN A 399 8.65 5.81 2.35
C ASN A 399 8.02 6.96 1.56
N TYR A 400 8.79 7.99 1.23
CA TYR A 400 8.27 9.01 0.32
C TYR A 400 8.06 8.41 -1.08
N VAL A 401 9.08 7.72 -1.61
CA VAL A 401 9.01 6.82 -2.76
C VAL A 401 9.30 5.39 -2.30
N GLY A 402 8.46 4.42 -2.69
CA GLY A 402 8.67 3.02 -2.35
C GLY A 402 9.88 2.41 -3.08
N ALA A 403 9.73 2.11 -4.37
CA ALA A 403 10.83 1.60 -5.19
C ALA A 403 10.77 2.09 -6.65
N ASN A 404 11.93 2.26 -7.27
CA ASN A 404 12.08 2.70 -8.66
C ASN A 404 13.17 1.89 -9.37
N PHE A 405 12.79 1.23 -10.46
CA PHE A 405 13.68 0.42 -11.27
C PHE A 405 13.71 0.90 -12.73
N PHE A 406 14.91 1.00 -13.28
CA PHE A 406 15.15 1.42 -14.66
C PHE A 406 16.03 0.40 -15.38
N ARG A 407 15.56 -0.16 -16.51
CA ARG A 407 16.30 -1.19 -17.27
C ARG A 407 16.70 -2.38 -16.41
N THR A 408 15.75 -2.94 -15.67
CA THR A 408 15.99 -4.12 -14.83
C THR A 408 15.21 -5.33 -15.33
N THR A 409 15.77 -6.52 -15.05
CA THR A 409 15.06 -7.80 -15.12
C THR A 409 14.67 -8.18 -13.70
N MET A 410 13.37 -8.28 -13.40
CA MET A 410 12.90 -8.48 -12.02
C MET A 410 11.88 -9.60 -11.89
N THR A 411 12.05 -10.43 -10.87
CA THR A 411 10.99 -11.29 -10.32
C THR A 411 10.60 -10.79 -8.93
N ALA A 412 9.34 -10.40 -8.77
CA ALA A 412 8.81 -9.85 -7.52
C ALA A 412 7.63 -10.67 -6.99
N ILE A 413 7.79 -11.29 -5.81
CA ILE A 413 6.81 -12.22 -5.24
C ILE A 413 6.51 -11.88 -3.78
N GLY A 414 5.24 -11.81 -3.41
CA GLY A 414 4.84 -11.71 -2.00
C GLY A 414 5.22 -10.40 -1.29
N ASN A 415 5.64 -9.36 -2.02
CA ASN A 415 6.04 -8.10 -1.42
C ASN A 415 4.82 -7.29 -0.94
N ARG A 416 5.03 -6.50 0.12
CA ARG A 416 4.06 -5.58 0.71
C ARG A 416 4.55 -4.15 0.51
N ILE A 417 3.96 -3.44 -0.43
CA ILE A 417 4.35 -2.07 -0.81
C ILE A 417 3.22 -1.15 -0.38
N VAL A 418 3.36 -0.57 0.81
CA VAL A 418 2.22 -0.04 1.56
C VAL A 418 2.44 1.38 2.09
N GLY A 419 1.46 2.26 1.90
CA GLY A 419 1.48 3.60 2.47
C GLY A 419 2.59 4.51 1.97
N ASN A 420 3.24 4.25 0.84
CA ASN A 420 4.27 5.16 0.33
C ASN A 420 3.63 6.46 -0.19
N TRP A 421 4.28 7.61 0.05
CA TRP A 421 3.62 8.91 -0.11
C TRP A 421 3.43 9.32 -1.57
N LYS A 422 4.23 8.75 -2.46
CA LYS A 422 4.16 8.98 -3.90
C LYS A 422 3.88 7.63 -4.59
N GLU A 423 4.72 7.19 -5.51
CA GLU A 423 4.66 5.84 -6.08
C GLU A 423 5.07 4.76 -5.07
N GLY A 424 4.33 3.65 -5.06
CA GLY A 424 4.70 2.41 -4.39
C GLY A 424 5.83 1.71 -5.13
N LEU A 425 5.62 1.40 -6.42
CA LEU A 425 6.65 0.82 -7.29
C LEU A 425 6.57 1.42 -8.68
N ARG A 426 7.73 1.80 -9.22
CA ARG A 426 7.89 2.23 -10.61
C ARG A 426 8.89 1.34 -11.33
N ILE A 427 8.53 0.89 -12.52
CA ILE A 427 9.41 0.10 -13.40
C ILE A 427 9.43 0.77 -14.78
N ARG A 428 10.62 0.93 -15.34
CA ARG A 428 10.85 1.58 -16.64
C ARG A 428 11.83 0.82 -17.50
N GLU A 429 11.55 0.71 -18.80
CA GLU A 429 12.46 0.10 -19.80
C GLU A 429 12.95 -1.30 -19.40
N GLY A 430 12.13 -2.05 -18.67
CA GLY A 430 12.51 -3.32 -18.04
C GLY A 430 11.68 -4.50 -18.51
N VAL A 431 12.00 -5.65 -17.91
CA VAL A 431 11.21 -6.88 -17.98
C VAL A 431 10.90 -7.31 -16.55
N SER A 432 9.63 -7.54 -16.24
CA SER A 432 9.25 -7.87 -14.87
C SER A 432 8.10 -8.87 -14.76
N THR A 433 8.19 -9.74 -13.75
CA THR A 433 7.11 -10.62 -13.34
C THR A 433 6.76 -10.34 -11.89
N LEU A 434 5.51 -10.00 -11.63
CA LEU A 434 4.98 -9.70 -10.30
C LEU A 434 3.86 -10.66 -9.96
N GLN A 435 4.02 -11.43 -8.88
CA GLN A 435 3.04 -12.37 -8.40
C GLN A 435 2.72 -12.19 -6.91
N GLU A 436 1.43 -12.19 -6.56
CA GLU A 436 0.98 -12.20 -5.15
C GLU A 436 1.53 -11.06 -4.29
N ASN A 437 1.79 -9.90 -4.91
CA ASN A 437 2.21 -8.69 -4.20
C ASN A 437 0.99 -7.86 -3.75
N LEU A 438 1.16 -7.12 -2.67
CA LEU A 438 0.20 -6.15 -2.14
C LEU A 438 0.71 -4.72 -2.37
N PHE A 439 -0.12 -3.91 -3.02
CA PHE A 439 0.05 -2.46 -3.22
C PHE A 439 -1.11 -1.74 -2.56
N GLU A 440 -0.87 -1.15 -1.38
CA GLU A 440 -1.94 -0.64 -0.53
C GLU A 440 -1.67 0.77 -0.01
N GLY A 441 -2.63 1.69 -0.11
CA GLY A 441 -2.51 3.01 0.55
C GLY A 441 -1.40 3.91 0.01
N ASN A 442 -0.77 3.58 -1.12
CA ASN A 442 0.20 4.45 -1.77
C ASN A 442 -0.55 5.57 -2.50
N ARG A 443 0.11 6.68 -2.89
CA ARG A 443 -0.55 7.64 -3.78
C ARG A 443 -0.80 7.01 -5.15
N GLN A 444 0.24 6.39 -5.74
CA GLN A 444 0.13 5.54 -6.92
C GLN A 444 0.62 4.13 -6.54
N GLY A 445 -0.11 3.07 -6.88
CA GLY A 445 0.26 1.69 -6.55
C GLY A 445 1.49 1.22 -7.35
N LEU A 446 1.25 0.74 -8.57
CA LEU A 446 2.28 0.30 -9.52
C LEU A 446 2.25 1.14 -10.80
N MET A 447 3.42 1.61 -11.22
CA MET A 447 3.61 2.39 -12.44
C MET A 447 4.58 1.68 -13.38
N LEU A 448 4.10 1.38 -14.59
CA LEU A 448 4.85 0.74 -15.66
C LEU A 448 4.99 1.73 -16.81
N ALA A 449 6.21 1.94 -17.27
CA ALA A 449 6.47 2.79 -18.42
C ALA A 449 7.53 2.20 -19.35
N ASP A 450 7.35 2.32 -20.66
CA ASP A 450 8.36 1.93 -21.65
C ASP A 450 8.72 0.44 -21.55
N MET A 451 7.75 -0.41 -21.20
CA MET A 451 7.99 -1.83 -20.90
C MET A 451 7.99 -2.68 -22.19
N PHE A 452 8.90 -3.66 -22.27
CA PHE A 452 8.99 -4.57 -23.41
C PHE A 452 8.18 -5.86 -23.24
N TYR A 453 8.09 -6.33 -21.99
CA TYR A 453 7.37 -7.52 -21.57
C TYR A 453 7.06 -7.44 -20.08
N GLY A 454 5.91 -7.95 -19.65
CA GLY A 454 5.65 -8.11 -18.23
C GLY A 454 4.42 -8.94 -17.91
N SER A 455 4.47 -9.62 -16.77
CA SER A 455 3.37 -10.46 -16.27
C SER A 455 3.03 -10.06 -14.84
N TYR A 456 1.80 -9.60 -14.62
CA TYR A 456 1.31 -9.07 -13.35
C TYR A 456 0.11 -9.91 -12.92
N VAL A 457 0.39 -10.96 -12.14
CA VAL A 457 -0.56 -12.04 -11.87
C VAL A 457 -0.92 -12.11 -10.39
N ARG A 458 -2.22 -12.15 -10.09
CA ARG A 458 -2.73 -12.37 -8.72
C ARG A 458 -2.13 -11.41 -7.69
N ASN A 459 -1.96 -10.14 -8.04
CA ASN A 459 -1.59 -9.06 -7.13
C ASN A 459 -2.84 -8.36 -6.59
N SER A 460 -2.67 -7.57 -5.53
CA SER A 460 -3.70 -6.71 -4.95
C SER A 460 -3.28 -5.25 -5.05
N PHE A 461 -4.04 -4.43 -5.77
CA PHE A 461 -3.87 -2.98 -5.90
C PHE A 461 -5.07 -2.29 -5.27
N THR A 462 -4.98 -2.03 -3.97
CA THR A 462 -6.14 -1.68 -3.15
C THR A 462 -5.94 -0.41 -2.34
N ASN A 463 -6.98 0.41 -2.20
CA ASN A 463 -6.95 1.57 -1.29
C ASN A 463 -5.84 2.59 -1.60
N ASN A 464 -5.29 2.62 -2.82
CA ASN A 464 -4.32 3.65 -3.21
C ASN A 464 -5.04 4.99 -3.41
N LEU A 465 -4.39 6.10 -3.05
CA LEU A 465 -5.02 7.41 -3.00
C LEU A 465 -5.39 7.95 -4.39
N GLU A 466 -4.76 7.49 -5.47
CA GLU A 466 -5.14 7.86 -6.82
C GLU A 466 -5.36 6.63 -7.71
N THR A 467 -4.28 6.04 -8.25
CA THR A 467 -4.39 4.90 -9.19
C THR A 467 -3.80 3.63 -8.60
N GLY A 468 -4.49 2.50 -8.81
CA GLY A 468 -3.98 1.18 -8.45
C GLY A 468 -2.81 0.73 -9.34
N LEU A 469 -3.06 0.63 -10.65
CA LEU A 469 -2.08 0.22 -11.67
C LEU A 469 -2.08 1.21 -12.85
N ALA A 470 -0.92 1.67 -13.28
CA ALA A 470 -0.75 2.50 -14.46
C ALA A 470 0.21 1.85 -15.46
N ILE A 471 -0.20 1.78 -16.72
CA ILE A 471 0.55 1.21 -17.83
C ILE A 471 0.69 2.27 -18.92
N LYS A 472 1.93 2.61 -19.27
CA LYS A 472 2.23 3.60 -20.30
C LYS A 472 3.29 3.09 -21.26
N ASN A 473 3.10 3.31 -22.56
CA ASN A 473 4.08 2.98 -23.59
C ASN A 473 4.65 1.56 -23.44
N ALA A 474 3.79 0.57 -23.24
CA ALA A 474 4.19 -0.79 -22.90
C ALA A 474 3.69 -1.80 -23.94
N ASP A 475 4.49 -2.80 -24.27
CA ASP A 475 4.12 -3.90 -25.17
C ASP A 475 4.20 -5.25 -24.44
N ASN A 476 3.46 -6.25 -24.93
CA ASN A 476 3.42 -7.62 -24.40
C ASN A 476 3.19 -7.72 -22.88
N ILE A 477 2.18 -6.98 -22.39
CA ILE A 477 1.81 -6.99 -20.97
C ILE A 477 0.64 -7.94 -20.71
N GLU A 478 0.75 -8.75 -19.65
CA GLU A 478 -0.36 -9.52 -19.09
C GLU A 478 -0.73 -9.00 -17.70
N VAL A 479 -2.01 -8.69 -17.49
CA VAL A 479 -2.58 -8.37 -16.18
C VAL A 479 -3.70 -9.36 -15.92
N SER A 480 -3.45 -10.35 -15.04
CA SER A 480 -4.41 -11.43 -14.81
C SER A 480 -4.64 -11.84 -13.35
N GLY A 481 -5.89 -12.14 -13.00
CA GLY A 481 -6.26 -12.62 -11.66
C GLY A 481 -6.04 -11.61 -10.52
N ASN A 482 -5.89 -10.32 -10.82
CA ASN A 482 -5.61 -9.28 -9.81
C ASN A 482 -6.89 -8.75 -9.16
N VAL A 483 -6.76 -8.27 -7.91
CA VAL A 483 -7.76 -7.38 -7.29
C VAL A 483 -7.29 -5.95 -7.51
N ILE A 484 -8.11 -5.12 -8.15
CA ILE A 484 -7.85 -3.69 -8.38
C ILE A 484 -9.04 -2.92 -7.84
N ALA A 485 -9.00 -2.55 -6.56
CA ALA A 485 -10.21 -2.10 -5.87
C ALA A 485 -10.03 -0.96 -4.88
N SER A 486 -11.11 -0.18 -4.67
CA SER A 486 -11.16 0.89 -3.67
C SER A 486 -10.06 1.94 -3.84
N ASN A 487 -9.56 2.15 -5.06
CA ASN A 487 -8.59 3.22 -5.33
C ASN A 487 -9.31 4.56 -5.48
N GLY A 488 -8.63 5.63 -5.06
CA GLY A 488 -9.21 6.94 -4.84
C GLY A 488 -9.61 7.71 -6.12
N ILE A 489 -9.08 7.30 -7.27
CA ILE A 489 -9.47 7.81 -8.60
C ILE A 489 -9.72 6.61 -9.53
N ASN A 490 -8.65 5.97 -10.03
CA ASN A 490 -8.77 4.92 -11.05
C ASN A 490 -8.26 3.58 -10.55
N GLY A 491 -8.89 2.49 -10.98
CA GLY A 491 -8.34 1.16 -10.80
C GLY A 491 -7.09 0.98 -11.66
N LEU A 492 -7.30 0.98 -12.98
CA LEU A 492 -6.27 0.80 -14.00
C LEU A 492 -6.25 1.99 -14.97
N ASN A 493 -5.06 2.52 -15.27
CA ASN A 493 -4.85 3.50 -16.34
C ASN A 493 -3.98 2.90 -17.44
N ILE A 494 -4.39 3.05 -18.70
CA ILE A 494 -3.69 2.53 -19.87
C ILE A 494 -3.48 3.65 -20.89
N GLN A 495 -2.24 3.80 -21.33
CA GLN A 495 -1.84 4.76 -22.35
C GLN A 495 -0.82 4.13 -23.31
N ASP A 496 -1.06 4.23 -24.61
CA ASP A 496 -0.12 3.84 -25.68
C ASP A 496 0.44 2.43 -25.46
N SER A 497 -0.42 1.47 -25.11
CA SER A 497 0.04 0.14 -24.67
C SER A 497 -0.70 -1.01 -25.31
N ARG A 498 0.00 -2.14 -25.47
CA ARG A 498 -0.55 -3.43 -25.84
C ARG A 498 -0.53 -4.39 -24.67
N ALA A 499 -1.71 -4.87 -24.27
CA ALA A 499 -1.85 -5.78 -23.14
C ALA A 499 -3.03 -6.74 -23.27
N LEU A 500 -2.95 -7.87 -22.56
CA LEU A 500 -4.07 -8.73 -22.21
C LEU A 500 -4.48 -8.43 -20.76
N ILE A 501 -5.69 -7.92 -20.57
CA ILE A 501 -6.28 -7.66 -19.25
C ILE A 501 -7.37 -8.69 -19.01
N LYS A 502 -7.09 -9.72 -18.21
CA LYS A 502 -7.94 -10.91 -18.12
C LYS A 502 -8.23 -11.40 -16.70
N GLY A 503 -9.49 -11.72 -16.38
CA GLY A 503 -9.79 -12.46 -15.14
C GLY A 503 -9.58 -11.63 -13.86
N ASN A 504 -9.62 -10.30 -13.94
CA ASN A 504 -9.38 -9.41 -12.81
C ASN A 504 -10.70 -9.02 -12.12
N GLN A 505 -10.62 -8.76 -10.81
CA GLN A 505 -11.67 -8.10 -10.04
C GLN A 505 -11.36 -6.60 -9.97
N ILE A 506 -12.05 -5.78 -10.77
CA ILE A 506 -11.85 -4.33 -10.84
C ILE A 506 -13.11 -3.64 -10.31
N ALA A 507 -13.09 -3.28 -9.03
CA ALA A 507 -14.30 -2.87 -8.33
C ALA A 507 -14.10 -1.75 -7.32
N ASP A 508 -15.18 -1.03 -7.00
CA ASP A 508 -15.18 -0.03 -5.91
C ASP A 508 -14.17 1.12 -6.09
N ASN A 509 -13.62 1.31 -7.28
CA ASN A 509 -12.75 2.46 -7.55
C ASN A 509 -13.60 3.72 -7.65
N ASN A 510 -13.14 4.80 -7.03
CA ASN A 510 -13.97 5.98 -6.79
C ASN A 510 -14.42 6.71 -8.06
N GLU A 511 -13.65 6.64 -9.15
CA GLU A 511 -14.03 7.18 -10.45
C GLU A 511 -14.11 6.08 -11.51
N ARG A 512 -12.98 5.58 -12.00
CA ARG A 512 -12.98 4.67 -13.16
C ARG A 512 -12.46 3.29 -12.78
N GLY A 513 -13.08 2.24 -13.31
CA GLY A 513 -12.49 0.90 -13.29
C GLY A 513 -11.22 0.89 -14.13
N ILE A 514 -11.34 1.20 -15.42
CA ILE A 514 -10.24 1.31 -16.38
C ILE A 514 -10.35 2.65 -17.14
N GLY A 515 -9.32 3.49 -17.07
CA GLY A 515 -9.16 4.66 -17.94
C GLY A 515 -8.24 4.32 -19.12
N VAL A 516 -8.67 4.59 -20.34
CA VAL A 516 -7.94 4.24 -21.57
C VAL A 516 -7.74 5.46 -22.45
N GLN A 517 -6.48 5.80 -22.75
CA GLN A 517 -6.14 6.84 -23.72
C GLN A 517 -5.80 6.26 -25.09
N SER A 518 -5.12 5.12 -25.13
CA SER A 518 -4.73 4.42 -26.35
C SER A 518 -4.36 2.99 -25.95
N PHE A 519 -4.93 2.00 -26.63
CA PHE A 519 -4.79 0.60 -26.28
C PHE A 519 -4.96 -0.29 -27.50
N ASP A 520 -4.01 -1.20 -27.69
CA ASP A 520 -4.04 -2.25 -28.72
C ASP A 520 -4.01 -3.60 -28.00
N GLY A 521 -5.16 -4.21 -27.73
CA GLY A 521 -5.17 -5.45 -26.95
C GLY A 521 -6.57 -5.94 -26.63
N LEU A 522 -6.68 -6.79 -25.62
CA LEU A 522 -7.95 -7.40 -25.22
C LEU A 522 -8.20 -7.24 -23.72
N ILE A 523 -9.38 -6.71 -23.38
CA ILE A 523 -9.92 -6.68 -22.01
C ILE A 523 -11.03 -7.72 -21.97
N THR A 524 -10.86 -8.83 -21.26
CA THR A 524 -11.83 -9.94 -21.28
C THR A 524 -11.92 -10.71 -19.97
N GLU A 525 -13.05 -11.36 -19.71
CA GLU A 525 -13.26 -12.19 -18.52
C GLU A 525 -13.04 -11.46 -17.18
N ASN A 526 -13.17 -10.12 -17.15
CA ASN A 526 -13.04 -9.33 -15.93
C ASN A 526 -14.41 -9.10 -15.26
N ASN A 527 -14.38 -8.93 -13.94
CA ASN A 527 -15.48 -8.39 -13.16
C ASN A 527 -15.25 -6.89 -12.98
N LEU A 528 -15.97 -6.06 -13.76
CA LEU A 528 -15.96 -4.61 -13.64
C LEU A 528 -17.22 -4.19 -12.87
N THR A 529 -17.12 -3.84 -11.59
CA THR A 529 -18.35 -3.75 -10.75
C THR A 529 -18.25 -2.62 -9.74
N ALA A 530 -19.32 -1.84 -9.56
CA ALA A 530 -19.39 -0.79 -8.54
C ALA A 530 -18.24 0.24 -8.58
N ASN A 531 -17.68 0.52 -9.77
CA ASN A 531 -16.80 1.67 -9.96
C ASN A 531 -17.66 2.93 -10.09
N GLY A 532 -17.15 4.09 -9.66
CA GLY A 532 -17.95 5.30 -9.48
C GLY A 532 -18.58 5.87 -10.77
N LEU A 533 -17.76 6.50 -11.61
CA LEU A 533 -18.20 7.14 -12.85
C LEU A 533 -18.39 6.12 -13.98
N TYR A 534 -17.38 5.28 -14.24
CA TYR A 534 -17.40 4.34 -15.37
C TYR A 534 -16.65 3.04 -15.05
N ALA A 535 -17.13 1.93 -15.60
CA ALA A 535 -16.38 0.69 -15.68
C ALA A 535 -15.18 0.84 -16.62
N ILE A 536 -15.40 1.42 -17.81
CA ILE A 536 -14.35 1.83 -18.75
C ILE A 536 -14.63 3.26 -19.23
N ASP A 537 -13.62 4.12 -19.10
CA ASP A 537 -13.60 5.46 -19.69
C ASP A 537 -12.56 5.49 -20.82
N LEU A 538 -13.03 5.54 -22.06
CA LEU A 538 -12.21 5.64 -23.26
C LEU A 538 -12.08 7.11 -23.67
N ASP A 539 -10.96 7.72 -23.29
CA ASP A 539 -10.61 9.10 -23.64
C ASP A 539 -9.99 9.20 -25.05
N GLY A 540 -9.50 8.08 -25.60
CA GLY A 540 -8.84 8.00 -26.91
C GLY A 540 -9.78 7.88 -28.11
N PRO A 541 -9.31 8.20 -29.34
CA PRO A 541 -10.10 8.08 -30.57
C PRO A 541 -10.16 6.66 -31.15
N GLY A 542 -9.31 5.74 -30.68
CA GLY A 542 -9.24 4.36 -31.18
C GLY A 542 -10.21 3.43 -30.46
N ASP A 543 -10.80 2.49 -31.20
CA ASP A 543 -11.69 1.47 -30.65
C ASP A 543 -10.94 0.51 -29.71
N VAL A 544 -11.63 0.02 -28.68
CA VAL A 544 -11.08 -0.88 -27.66
C VAL A 544 -11.88 -2.18 -27.63
N ALA A 545 -11.20 -3.32 -27.77
CA ALA A 545 -11.80 -4.64 -27.60
C ALA A 545 -11.95 -4.99 -26.11
N ALA A 546 -13.19 -4.96 -25.61
CA ALA A 546 -13.56 -5.27 -24.23
C ALA A 546 -14.65 -6.36 -24.14
N THR A 547 -14.48 -7.45 -24.90
CA THR A 547 -15.49 -8.50 -25.04
C THR A 547 -15.53 -9.45 -23.85
N SER A 548 -16.70 -10.04 -23.57
CA SER A 548 -16.85 -11.09 -22.56
C SER A 548 -16.45 -10.68 -21.14
N ASN A 549 -16.74 -9.45 -20.75
CA ASN A 549 -16.63 -8.99 -19.36
C ASN A 549 -18.00 -9.04 -18.65
N TRP A 550 -17.97 -9.11 -17.32
CA TRP A 550 -19.09 -8.74 -16.47
C TRP A 550 -18.99 -7.25 -16.14
N TRP A 551 -20.06 -6.49 -16.42
CA TRP A 551 -20.06 -5.03 -16.33
C TRP A 551 -20.71 -4.49 -15.04
N GLY A 552 -21.13 -5.38 -14.14
CA GLY A 552 -21.87 -5.01 -12.95
C GLY A 552 -23.33 -4.61 -13.21
N THR A 553 -23.76 -4.70 -14.46
CA THR A 553 -25.10 -4.37 -14.94
C THR A 553 -25.40 -5.19 -16.20
N ASP A 554 -26.68 -5.43 -16.47
CA ASP A 554 -27.16 -6.04 -17.72
C ASP A 554 -27.16 -5.04 -18.89
N ASN A 555 -26.88 -3.75 -18.64
CA ASN A 555 -26.75 -2.72 -19.67
C ASN A 555 -25.35 -2.08 -19.67
N PRO A 556 -24.33 -2.71 -20.29
CA PRO A 556 -22.96 -2.21 -20.32
C PRO A 556 -22.82 -0.76 -20.82
N ALA A 557 -23.73 -0.31 -21.68
CA ALA A 557 -23.68 1.04 -22.24
C ALA A 557 -23.81 2.16 -21.20
N GLU A 558 -24.43 1.90 -20.05
CA GLU A 558 -24.61 2.89 -18.98
C GLU A 558 -23.33 3.13 -18.16
N VAL A 559 -22.39 2.20 -18.19
CA VAL A 559 -21.16 2.24 -17.38
C VAL A 559 -19.91 2.44 -18.24
N ILE A 560 -20.08 2.82 -19.51
CA ILE A 560 -18.98 3.05 -20.45
C ILE A 560 -19.05 4.49 -20.96
N LEU A 561 -17.92 5.19 -20.92
CA LEU A 561 -17.75 6.45 -21.63
C LEU A 561 -16.96 6.22 -22.93
N ASP A 562 -17.61 6.43 -24.08
CA ASP A 562 -17.03 6.23 -25.41
C ASP A 562 -17.74 7.07 -26.50
N ALA A 563 -17.52 6.74 -27.79
CA ALA A 563 -18.11 7.40 -28.95
C ALA A 563 -19.64 7.58 -28.93
N ARG A 564 -20.37 6.79 -28.14
CA ARG A 564 -21.84 6.91 -27.98
C ARG A 564 -22.24 8.17 -27.20
N VAL A 565 -21.35 8.63 -26.32
CA VAL A 565 -21.56 9.82 -25.49
C VAL A 565 -20.83 11.03 -26.10
N ASP A 566 -19.61 10.82 -26.61
CA ASP A 566 -18.79 11.86 -27.25
C ASP A 566 -18.14 11.32 -28.51
N SER A 567 -18.60 11.81 -29.67
CA SER A 567 -18.22 11.31 -30.99
C SER A 567 -16.77 11.52 -31.39
N SER A 568 -15.98 12.26 -30.60
CA SER A 568 -14.53 12.41 -30.82
C SER A 568 -13.71 11.21 -30.34
N ARG A 569 -14.33 10.32 -29.55
CA ARG A 569 -13.72 9.12 -28.97
C ARG A 569 -13.93 7.88 -29.85
N GLY A 570 -13.17 6.83 -29.57
CA GLY A 570 -13.39 5.49 -30.11
C GLY A 570 -14.54 4.77 -29.42
N ARG A 571 -14.89 3.57 -29.89
CA ARG A 571 -15.90 2.69 -29.29
C ARG A 571 -15.27 1.62 -28.41
N VAL A 572 -15.91 1.35 -27.27
CA VAL A 572 -15.61 0.16 -26.49
C VAL A 572 -16.50 -0.97 -27.01
N ILE A 573 -15.87 -1.99 -27.59
CA ILE A 573 -16.54 -3.18 -28.14
C ILE A 573 -16.78 -4.16 -26.99
N HIS A 574 -18.02 -4.26 -26.53
CA HIS A 574 -18.43 -5.04 -25.36
C HIS A 574 -19.24 -6.30 -25.69
N ASP A 575 -19.06 -6.83 -26.91
CA ASP A 575 -19.76 -8.03 -27.37
C ASP A 575 -19.62 -9.21 -26.39
N LYS A 576 -20.65 -10.06 -26.35
CA LYS A 576 -20.73 -11.22 -25.46
C LYS A 576 -20.57 -10.84 -23.98
N ALA A 577 -21.03 -9.65 -23.58
CA ALA A 577 -21.15 -9.26 -22.18
C ALA A 577 -21.80 -10.39 -21.37
N GLN A 578 -21.22 -10.68 -20.21
CA GLN A 578 -21.76 -11.70 -19.32
C GLN A 578 -22.97 -11.17 -18.56
N ASN A 579 -23.84 -12.07 -18.11
CA ASN A 579 -25.02 -11.76 -17.32
C ASN A 579 -24.82 -12.04 -15.81
N LYS A 580 -23.61 -12.45 -15.42
CA LYS A 580 -23.23 -12.72 -14.04
C LYS A 580 -21.72 -12.56 -13.85
N PRO A 581 -21.25 -12.30 -12.62
CA PRO A 581 -19.83 -12.22 -12.33
C PRO A 581 -19.11 -13.55 -12.57
N PHE A 582 -17.86 -13.46 -13.01
CA PHE A 582 -16.91 -14.56 -13.04
C PHE A 582 -16.52 -14.97 -11.63
N GLN A 583 -16.19 -16.26 -11.47
CA GLN A 583 -15.50 -16.74 -10.27
C GLN A 583 -14.12 -16.11 -10.19
N PHE A 584 -13.82 -15.48 -9.05
CA PHE A 584 -12.56 -14.82 -8.80
C PHE A 584 -11.83 -15.52 -7.64
N THR A 585 -10.62 -16.01 -7.89
CA THR A 585 -9.79 -16.63 -6.85
C THR A 585 -9.03 -15.57 -6.07
N TRP A 586 -9.29 -15.47 -4.76
CA TRP A 586 -8.64 -14.49 -3.91
C TRP A 586 -7.11 -14.68 -3.92
N PRO A 587 -6.32 -13.61 -4.18
CA PRO A 587 -4.89 -13.77 -4.41
C PRO A 587 -4.08 -13.96 -3.11
N LEU A 588 -4.41 -13.27 -2.02
CA LEU A 588 -3.49 -13.12 -0.88
C LEU A 588 -3.92 -13.94 0.34
N GLN A 589 -2.96 -14.48 1.10
CA GLN A 589 -3.25 -15.19 2.36
C GLN A 589 -3.68 -14.26 3.51
N THR A 590 -3.46 -12.95 3.36
CA THR A 590 -3.78 -11.95 4.39
C THR A 590 -4.56 -10.79 3.79
N ILE A 591 -5.59 -10.34 4.49
CA ILE A 591 -6.31 -9.09 4.26
C ILE A 591 -5.87 -8.09 5.33
N SER A 592 -5.09 -7.08 4.93
CA SER A 592 -4.46 -6.11 5.84
C SER A 592 -5.13 -4.74 5.90
N SER A 593 -6.02 -4.42 4.95
CA SER A 593 -6.85 -3.22 4.96
C SER A 593 -8.30 -3.56 4.64
N ASP A 594 -9.16 -2.58 4.90
CA ASP A 594 -10.58 -2.70 4.65
C ASP A 594 -10.82 -3.16 3.21
N THR A 595 -11.56 -4.26 3.10
CA THR A 595 -11.72 -5.00 1.84
C THR A 595 -13.20 -5.32 1.67
N ILE A 596 -13.66 -5.19 0.42
CA ILE A 596 -15.02 -5.53 0.04
C ILE A 596 -14.99 -6.75 -0.88
N TRP A 597 -15.76 -7.77 -0.55
CA TRP A 597 -16.03 -8.91 -1.43
C TRP A 597 -17.41 -8.81 -2.04
N ARG A 598 -17.49 -9.05 -3.36
CA ARG A 598 -18.68 -9.00 -4.20
C ARG A 598 -18.63 -10.14 -5.20
N GLY A 599 -19.79 -10.62 -5.66
CA GLY A 599 -19.87 -11.61 -6.75
C GLY A 599 -19.46 -13.02 -6.29
N ALA A 600 -18.59 -13.70 -7.03
CA ALA A 600 -18.18 -15.06 -6.71
C ALA A 600 -16.69 -15.10 -6.32
N ILE A 601 -16.39 -15.29 -5.03
CA ILE A 601 -15.04 -15.36 -4.48
C ILE A 601 -14.66 -16.81 -4.19
N THR A 602 -13.48 -17.23 -4.61
CA THR A 602 -12.91 -18.54 -4.30
C THR A 602 -11.72 -18.40 -3.36
N ILE A 603 -11.75 -19.10 -2.24
CA ILE A 603 -10.67 -19.20 -1.25
C ILE A 603 -10.03 -20.58 -1.39
N ASN A 604 -8.84 -20.61 -1.97
CA ASN A 604 -8.10 -21.86 -2.23
C ASN A 604 -7.04 -22.17 -1.17
N ARG A 605 -6.88 -21.31 -0.17
CA ARG A 605 -5.97 -21.45 0.97
C ARG A 605 -6.45 -20.64 2.15
N ASN A 606 -6.01 -21.02 3.34
CA ASN A 606 -6.35 -20.31 4.57
C ASN A 606 -6.03 -18.82 4.42
N THR A 607 -7.05 -18.00 4.67
CA THR A 607 -6.96 -16.55 4.55
C THR A 607 -7.24 -15.93 5.91
N THR A 608 -6.46 -14.92 6.29
CA THR A 608 -6.62 -14.21 7.57
C THR A 608 -6.96 -12.74 7.34
N VAL A 609 -8.06 -12.27 7.93
CA VAL A 609 -8.36 -10.84 8.10
C VAL A 609 -7.66 -10.37 9.36
N LEU A 610 -6.66 -9.48 9.21
CA LEU A 610 -5.84 -9.00 10.32
C LEU A 610 -6.62 -8.10 11.28
N ALA A 611 -6.08 -7.89 12.49
CA ALA A 611 -6.65 -6.97 13.47
C ALA A 611 -6.79 -5.54 12.90
N ALA A 612 -7.77 -4.79 13.41
CA ALA A 612 -8.11 -3.43 12.96
C ALA A 612 -8.47 -3.31 11.47
N THR A 613 -8.90 -4.40 10.84
CA THR A 613 -9.31 -4.44 9.43
C THR A 613 -10.73 -4.99 9.32
N THR A 614 -11.53 -4.39 8.43
CA THR A 614 -12.90 -4.84 8.13
C THR A 614 -12.95 -5.59 6.81
N LEU A 615 -13.42 -6.84 6.84
CA LEU A 615 -13.90 -7.53 5.65
C LEU A 615 -15.41 -7.31 5.52
N LYS A 616 -15.82 -6.56 4.51
CA LYS A 616 -17.24 -6.41 4.14
C LYS A 616 -17.57 -7.40 3.03
N ILE A 617 -18.67 -8.12 3.19
CA ILE A 617 -19.19 -9.03 2.17
C ILE A 617 -20.58 -8.55 1.79
N GLU A 618 -20.74 -8.24 0.51
CA GLU A 618 -21.94 -7.59 -0.01
C GLU A 618 -23.03 -8.64 -0.33
N PRO A 619 -24.32 -8.25 -0.33
CA PRO A 619 -25.42 -9.15 -0.70
C PRO A 619 -25.17 -9.90 -2.01
N GLU A 620 -25.74 -11.09 -2.12
CA GLU A 620 -25.63 -11.99 -3.29
C GLU A 620 -24.19 -12.48 -3.59
N THR A 621 -23.24 -12.20 -2.70
CA THR A 621 -21.90 -12.76 -2.79
C THR A 621 -21.91 -14.25 -2.47
N THR A 622 -21.26 -15.03 -3.32
CA THR A 622 -20.92 -16.44 -3.05
C THR A 622 -19.44 -16.53 -2.73
N VAL A 623 -19.10 -17.07 -1.55
CA VAL A 623 -17.74 -17.41 -1.14
C VAL A 623 -17.60 -18.92 -1.13
N GLN A 624 -16.67 -19.44 -1.94
CA GLN A 624 -16.42 -20.87 -2.11
C GLN A 624 -15.06 -21.24 -1.55
N PHE A 625 -15.03 -22.28 -0.72
CA PHE A 625 -13.81 -22.76 -0.08
C PHE A 625 -13.33 -24.06 -0.73
N ALA A 626 -12.02 -24.15 -0.98
CA ALA A 626 -11.37 -25.41 -1.33
C ALA A 626 -11.32 -26.34 -0.11
N LYS A 627 -11.04 -27.63 -0.37
CA LYS A 627 -10.95 -28.63 0.68
C LYS A 627 -9.96 -28.24 1.78
N ASP A 628 -10.36 -28.44 3.03
CA ASP A 628 -9.55 -28.16 4.23
C ASP A 628 -9.11 -26.68 4.35
N THR A 629 -9.83 -25.75 3.71
CA THR A 629 -9.56 -24.30 3.81
C THR A 629 -10.58 -23.57 4.66
N GLY A 630 -10.13 -22.53 5.35
CA GLY A 630 -10.95 -21.70 6.22
C GLY A 630 -10.59 -20.21 6.17
N LEU A 631 -11.38 -19.41 6.87
CA LEU A 631 -11.21 -17.96 6.98
C LEU A 631 -11.09 -17.57 8.44
N LEU A 632 -9.94 -17.03 8.83
CA LEU A 632 -9.69 -16.51 10.18
C LEU A 632 -9.91 -15.01 10.22
N ILE A 633 -10.83 -14.54 11.05
CA ILE A 633 -11.14 -13.13 11.28
C ILE A 633 -10.56 -12.73 12.64
N LYS A 634 -9.44 -11.99 12.62
CA LYS A 634 -8.91 -11.27 13.79
C LYS A 634 -9.33 -9.80 13.83
N GLY A 635 -9.81 -9.29 12.69
CA GLY A 635 -10.39 -7.96 12.54
C GLY A 635 -11.90 -7.97 12.75
N ARG A 636 -12.65 -7.41 11.81
CA ARG A 636 -14.11 -7.37 11.82
C ARG A 636 -14.66 -7.95 10.52
N MET A 637 -15.76 -8.69 10.62
CA MET A 637 -16.51 -9.17 9.46
C MET A 637 -17.92 -8.57 9.43
N ILE A 638 -18.27 -7.93 8.32
CA ILE A 638 -19.62 -7.40 8.06
C ILE A 638 -20.20 -8.16 6.88
N ALA A 639 -21.04 -9.17 7.14
CA ALA A 639 -21.74 -9.95 6.13
C ALA A 639 -23.25 -9.76 6.31
N MET A 640 -23.81 -8.79 5.59
CA MET A 640 -25.21 -8.40 5.71
C MET A 640 -25.93 -8.63 4.38
N GLY A 641 -26.40 -9.85 4.16
CA GLY A 641 -27.23 -10.19 3.02
C GLY A 641 -28.62 -9.56 3.08
N LYS A 642 -29.41 -9.77 2.03
CA LYS A 642 -30.83 -9.43 1.98
C LYS A 642 -31.67 -10.70 2.04
N PRO A 643 -32.94 -10.66 2.52
CA PRO A 643 -33.81 -11.84 2.49
C PRO A 643 -33.94 -12.48 1.10
N ALA A 644 -34.05 -11.66 0.04
CA ALA A 644 -34.12 -12.09 -1.36
C ALA A 644 -32.74 -12.27 -2.04
N GLY A 645 -31.64 -11.93 -1.35
CA GLY A 645 -30.29 -11.91 -1.88
C GLY A 645 -29.27 -12.22 -0.78
N LYS A 646 -29.32 -13.46 -0.28
CA LYS A 646 -28.47 -13.93 0.81
C LYS A 646 -27.00 -14.04 0.36
N ILE A 647 -26.09 -13.95 1.32
CA ILE A 647 -24.67 -14.28 1.10
C ILE A 647 -24.50 -15.79 1.29
N LEU A 648 -23.82 -16.47 0.38
CA LEU A 648 -23.61 -17.92 0.42
C LEU A 648 -22.13 -18.24 0.72
N PHE A 649 -21.88 -19.00 1.79
CA PHE A 649 -20.60 -19.63 2.10
C PHE A 649 -20.72 -21.14 1.87
N THR A 650 -19.92 -21.68 0.96
CA THR A 650 -20.07 -23.07 0.48
C THR A 650 -18.74 -23.70 0.08
N SER A 651 -18.73 -24.99 -0.18
CA SER A 651 -17.57 -25.69 -0.76
C SER A 651 -17.51 -25.50 -2.28
N ILE A 652 -16.30 -25.62 -2.85
CA ILE A 652 -16.12 -25.85 -4.29
C ILE A 652 -16.71 -27.21 -4.71
N GLU A 653 -16.52 -28.25 -3.88
CA GLU A 653 -16.91 -29.63 -4.19
C GLU A 653 -18.42 -29.88 -4.02
N LYS A 654 -19.01 -29.31 -2.96
CA LYS A 654 -20.43 -29.44 -2.60
C LYS A 654 -20.90 -30.90 -2.47
N LYS A 655 -20.09 -31.76 -1.86
CA LYS A 655 -20.34 -33.21 -1.76
C LYS A 655 -20.81 -33.63 -0.37
N ALA A 656 -20.18 -33.16 0.69
CA ALA A 656 -20.44 -33.61 2.04
C ALA A 656 -20.13 -32.54 3.09
N ALA A 657 -20.59 -32.78 4.32
CA ALA A 657 -20.11 -32.04 5.49
C ALA A 657 -18.58 -32.16 5.62
N SER A 658 -17.94 -31.13 6.16
CA SER A 658 -16.48 -31.02 6.30
C SER A 658 -15.69 -30.97 4.98
N ASP A 659 -16.32 -30.57 3.87
CA ASP A 659 -15.63 -30.30 2.61
C ASP A 659 -14.81 -28.99 2.66
N TRP A 660 -14.99 -28.16 3.68
CA TRP A 660 -14.12 -27.02 4.03
C TRP A 660 -14.10 -26.86 5.55
N ASP A 661 -13.15 -26.09 6.09
CA ASP A 661 -12.94 -26.03 7.54
C ASP A 661 -13.99 -25.14 8.24
N GLU A 662 -13.68 -23.87 8.48
CA GLU A 662 -14.59 -22.97 9.18
C GLU A 662 -14.30 -21.49 8.89
N ILE A 663 -15.30 -20.65 9.19
CA ILE A 663 -15.10 -19.22 9.39
C ILE A 663 -14.93 -18.99 10.89
N GLN A 664 -13.69 -18.69 11.29
CA GLN A 664 -13.33 -18.50 12.69
C GLN A 664 -13.19 -17.01 13.02
N LEU A 665 -13.92 -16.54 14.03
CA LEU A 665 -13.83 -15.19 14.56
C LEU A 665 -13.10 -15.24 15.91
N GLU A 666 -11.96 -14.56 16.00
CA GLU A 666 -11.11 -14.54 17.20
C GLU A 666 -10.86 -13.09 17.63
N TYR A 667 -11.46 -12.69 18.76
CA TYR A 667 -11.48 -11.29 19.24
C TYR A 667 -12.04 -10.28 18.22
N ALA A 668 -12.96 -10.74 17.35
CA ALA A 668 -13.43 -10.00 16.18
C ALA A 668 -14.63 -9.08 16.48
N THR A 669 -14.50 -8.25 17.52
CA THR A 669 -15.59 -7.42 18.05
C THR A 669 -16.21 -6.50 17.00
N GLY A 670 -17.54 -6.40 17.01
CA GLY A 670 -18.30 -5.58 16.06
C GLY A 670 -18.63 -6.29 14.76
N SER A 671 -18.37 -7.60 14.67
CA SER A 671 -18.79 -8.41 13.53
C SER A 671 -20.30 -8.62 13.51
N VAL A 672 -20.89 -8.56 12.32
CA VAL A 672 -22.34 -8.70 12.09
C VAL A 672 -22.56 -9.68 10.95
N ILE A 673 -23.41 -10.68 11.20
CA ILE A 673 -23.79 -11.70 10.21
C ILE A 673 -25.31 -11.69 10.11
N SER A 674 -25.83 -11.36 8.93
CA SER A 674 -27.27 -11.42 8.68
C SER A 674 -27.58 -11.92 7.29
N ASN A 675 -28.68 -12.66 7.16
CA ASN A 675 -29.16 -13.21 5.88
C ASN A 675 -28.06 -13.95 5.11
N CYS A 676 -27.32 -14.83 5.81
CA CYS A 676 -26.26 -15.65 5.24
C CYS A 676 -26.69 -17.13 5.15
N VAL A 677 -26.06 -17.90 4.28
CA VAL A 677 -26.19 -19.35 4.17
C VAL A 677 -24.82 -19.97 4.33
N PHE A 678 -24.67 -20.96 5.22
CA PHE A 678 -23.45 -21.72 5.44
C PHE A 678 -23.72 -23.20 5.18
N GLU A 679 -23.00 -23.79 4.23
CA GLU A 679 -23.17 -25.20 3.85
C GLU A 679 -21.86 -25.94 3.58
N TYR A 680 -21.85 -27.25 3.88
CA TYR A 680 -20.74 -28.20 3.65
C TYR A 680 -19.46 -27.96 4.48
N ALA A 681 -19.54 -27.16 5.56
CA ALA A 681 -18.43 -26.86 6.44
C ALA A 681 -18.17 -27.96 7.47
N ASN A 682 -16.97 -27.96 8.05
CA ASN A 682 -16.71 -28.65 9.31
C ASN A 682 -17.40 -27.90 10.46
N TRP A 683 -17.22 -26.58 10.52
CA TRP A 683 -18.10 -25.69 11.28
C TRP A 683 -18.48 -24.49 10.41
N GLY A 684 -19.78 -24.26 10.21
CA GLY A 684 -20.24 -23.12 9.41
C GLY A 684 -19.71 -21.78 9.97
N LEU A 685 -19.70 -21.68 11.30
CA LEU A 685 -19.17 -20.52 12.01
C LEU A 685 -18.59 -20.91 13.38
N HIS A 686 -17.43 -20.34 13.72
CA HIS A 686 -16.77 -20.52 15.01
C HIS A 686 -16.43 -19.17 15.65
N SER A 687 -17.02 -18.86 16.81
CA SER A 687 -16.75 -17.63 17.55
C SER A 687 -15.92 -17.87 18.82
N HIS A 688 -14.82 -17.14 18.98
CA HIS A 688 -13.94 -17.17 20.15
C HIS A 688 -13.80 -15.75 20.71
N PHE A 689 -14.28 -15.54 21.96
CA PHE A 689 -14.17 -14.26 22.68
C PHE A 689 -14.65 -13.04 21.86
N THR A 690 -15.75 -13.21 21.12
CA THR A 690 -16.27 -12.20 20.19
C THR A 690 -17.72 -11.86 20.52
N ASN A 691 -18.02 -10.57 20.66
CA ASN A 691 -19.41 -10.08 20.68
C ASN A 691 -19.98 -10.18 19.26
N LEU A 692 -21.03 -10.99 19.08
CA LEU A 692 -21.52 -11.38 17.76
C LEU A 692 -23.06 -11.40 17.68
N SER A 693 -23.60 -10.78 16.63
CA SER A 693 -25.01 -10.85 16.29
C SER A 693 -25.22 -11.63 15.00
N ILE A 694 -26.11 -12.62 15.04
CA ILE A 694 -26.51 -13.47 13.93
C ILE A 694 -28.02 -13.39 13.75
N SER A 695 -28.46 -13.08 12.53
CA SER A 695 -29.89 -13.00 12.22
C SER A 695 -30.26 -13.51 10.83
N GLY A 696 -31.46 -14.07 10.65
CA GLY A 696 -32.00 -14.39 9.32
C GLY A 696 -31.18 -15.42 8.51
N SER A 697 -30.30 -16.18 9.16
CA SER A 697 -29.28 -17.00 8.50
C SER A 697 -29.63 -18.48 8.51
N ILE A 698 -29.04 -19.24 7.59
CA ILE A 698 -29.29 -20.68 7.41
C ILE A 698 -27.96 -21.42 7.54
N PHE A 699 -27.92 -22.44 8.41
CA PHE A 699 -26.78 -23.32 8.61
C PHE A 699 -27.22 -24.74 8.29
N ARG A 700 -26.75 -25.30 7.17
CA ARG A 700 -27.20 -26.62 6.71
C ARG A 700 -26.11 -27.52 6.16
N ASN A 701 -26.29 -28.83 6.26
CA ASN A 701 -25.37 -29.82 5.70
C ASN A 701 -23.91 -29.63 6.16
N ASN A 702 -23.70 -29.10 7.36
CA ASN A 702 -22.37 -28.98 7.98
C ASN A 702 -22.17 -30.10 9.00
N PHE A 703 -20.93 -30.38 9.40
CA PHE A 703 -20.72 -31.20 10.59
C PHE A 703 -21.26 -30.46 11.82
N GLY A 704 -20.85 -29.20 12.01
CA GLY A 704 -21.46 -28.29 12.97
C GLY A 704 -21.99 -27.01 12.31
N GLY A 705 -23.20 -26.57 12.66
CA GLY A 705 -23.75 -25.31 12.17
C GLY A 705 -22.98 -24.10 12.73
N MET A 706 -23.01 -23.94 14.05
CA MET A 706 -22.24 -22.90 14.74
C MET A 706 -21.67 -23.40 16.07
N ARG A 707 -20.42 -23.05 16.37
CA ARG A 707 -19.84 -23.16 17.71
C ARG A 707 -19.39 -21.81 18.26
N PHE A 708 -19.49 -21.64 19.57
CA PHE A 708 -18.95 -20.46 20.22
C PHE A 708 -18.41 -20.74 21.61
N ARG A 709 -17.41 -19.94 22.00
CA ARG A 709 -16.87 -19.89 23.34
C ARG A 709 -16.86 -18.46 23.86
N SER A 710 -17.38 -18.27 25.08
CA SER A 710 -17.66 -16.96 25.68
C SER A 710 -18.85 -16.24 25.03
N GLY A 711 -18.93 -14.91 25.13
CA GLY A 711 -20.01 -14.09 24.59
C GLY A 711 -19.80 -12.60 24.92
N PRO A 712 -20.81 -11.75 24.71
CA PRO A 712 -22.20 -12.10 24.39
C PRO A 712 -22.41 -12.51 22.92
N VAL A 713 -23.29 -13.48 22.67
CA VAL A 713 -23.73 -13.87 21.32
C VAL A 713 -25.26 -13.76 21.22
N GLU A 714 -25.76 -13.19 20.14
CA GLU A 714 -27.20 -13.20 19.82
C GLU A 714 -27.46 -14.01 18.55
N ILE A 715 -28.33 -15.01 18.63
CA ILE A 715 -28.75 -15.85 17.51
C ILE A 715 -30.26 -15.75 17.37
N LYS A 716 -30.73 -15.07 16.32
CA LYS A 716 -32.16 -14.80 16.12
C LYS A 716 -32.64 -15.15 14.72
N HIS A 717 -33.92 -15.54 14.59
CA HIS A 717 -34.58 -15.69 13.28
C HIS A 717 -33.79 -16.54 12.27
N SER A 718 -33.05 -17.53 12.74
CA SER A 718 -32.14 -18.33 11.93
C SER A 718 -32.59 -19.79 11.90
N THR A 719 -32.12 -20.54 10.89
CA THR A 719 -32.44 -21.96 10.69
C THR A 719 -31.17 -22.80 10.79
N PHE A 720 -31.20 -23.85 11.60
CA PHE A 720 -30.14 -24.84 11.72
C PHE A 720 -30.72 -26.21 11.37
N GLU A 721 -30.32 -26.77 10.23
CA GLU A 721 -30.88 -28.02 9.72
C GLU A 721 -29.84 -28.98 9.12
N HIS A 722 -30.07 -30.29 9.21
CA HIS A 722 -29.18 -31.28 8.58
C HIS A 722 -27.71 -31.17 8.97
N ASN A 723 -27.42 -30.80 10.23
CA ASN A 723 -26.06 -30.81 10.79
C ASN A 723 -25.91 -31.96 11.80
N SER A 724 -24.69 -32.43 12.06
CA SER A 724 -24.47 -33.31 13.23
C SER A 724 -24.73 -32.54 14.53
N ILE A 725 -24.28 -31.29 14.61
CA ILE A 725 -24.62 -30.39 15.72
C ILE A 725 -25.13 -29.06 15.17
N GLY A 726 -26.35 -28.66 15.51
CA GLY A 726 -26.88 -27.35 15.11
C GLY A 726 -26.08 -26.20 15.74
N ILE A 727 -26.14 -26.10 17.07
CA ILE A 727 -25.43 -25.07 17.84
C ILE A 727 -24.63 -25.72 18.97
N ARG A 728 -23.35 -25.34 19.13
CA ARG A 728 -22.52 -25.76 20.26
C ARG A 728 -22.05 -24.58 21.10
N SER A 729 -22.35 -24.63 22.40
CA SER A 729 -21.89 -23.65 23.39
C SER A 729 -20.78 -24.22 24.26
N TYR A 730 -19.73 -23.44 24.52
CA TYR A 730 -18.67 -23.75 25.48
C TYR A 730 -18.35 -22.53 26.35
N ILE A 731 -18.76 -22.53 27.62
CA ILE A 731 -18.64 -21.35 28.50
C ILE A 731 -19.34 -20.15 27.85
N GLY A 732 -20.53 -20.39 27.30
CA GLY A 732 -21.24 -19.45 26.45
C GLY A 732 -22.12 -18.49 27.24
N ASN A 733 -22.14 -17.23 26.83
CA ASN A 733 -23.16 -16.26 27.21
C ASN A 733 -23.91 -15.86 25.94
N ALA A 734 -25.17 -16.27 25.81
CA ALA A 734 -25.90 -16.07 24.57
C ALA A 734 -27.42 -15.99 24.73
N VAL A 735 -28.05 -15.20 23.86
CA VAL A 735 -29.49 -15.22 23.62
C VAL A 735 -29.75 -15.97 22.33
N ILE A 736 -30.47 -17.10 22.42
CA ILE A 736 -30.87 -17.93 21.29
C ILE A 736 -32.39 -17.85 21.22
N SER A 737 -32.93 -17.06 20.29
CA SER A 737 -34.38 -16.87 20.21
C SER A 737 -34.98 -16.84 18.81
N ASP A 738 -36.25 -17.25 18.71
CA ASP A 738 -37.03 -17.16 17.47
C ASP A 738 -36.36 -17.89 16.27
N ASN A 739 -35.64 -18.98 16.54
CA ASN A 739 -34.96 -19.82 15.54
C ASN A 739 -35.75 -21.10 15.23
N ILE A 740 -35.41 -21.73 14.10
CA ILE A 740 -35.81 -23.10 13.73
C ILE A 740 -34.56 -23.99 13.85
N ILE A 741 -34.63 -25.02 14.68
CA ILE A 741 -33.52 -25.96 14.91
C ILE A 741 -34.05 -27.38 14.74
N THR A 742 -33.83 -27.95 13.56
CA THR A 742 -34.51 -29.19 13.15
C THR A 742 -33.66 -30.11 12.31
N ASN A 743 -33.98 -31.40 12.24
CA ASN A 743 -33.27 -32.36 11.39
C ASN A 743 -31.75 -32.42 11.62
N ASN A 744 -31.26 -32.06 12.81
CA ASN A 744 -29.86 -32.26 13.21
C ASN A 744 -29.73 -33.57 13.98
N GLU A 745 -28.52 -34.11 14.14
CA GLU A 745 -28.33 -35.18 15.12
C GLU A 745 -28.55 -34.63 16.55
N THR A 746 -27.87 -33.55 16.91
CA THR A 746 -28.15 -32.78 18.13
C THR A 746 -28.49 -31.33 17.77
N GLY A 747 -29.65 -30.84 18.24
CA GLY A 747 -30.08 -29.45 18.00
C GLY A 747 -29.12 -28.44 18.66
N ILE A 748 -29.07 -28.44 19.99
CA ILE A 748 -28.13 -27.60 20.77
C ILE A 748 -27.31 -28.47 21.72
N PHE A 749 -25.98 -28.37 21.65
CA PHE A 749 -25.05 -29.00 22.57
C PHE A 749 -24.39 -27.99 23.50
N VAL A 750 -24.73 -28.04 24.79
CA VAL A 750 -24.16 -27.18 25.83
C VAL A 750 -23.04 -27.94 26.53
N ARG A 751 -21.79 -27.72 26.09
CA ARG A 751 -20.65 -28.53 26.55
C ARG A 751 -20.27 -28.27 28.00
N GLU A 752 -20.18 -26.99 28.38
CA GLU A 752 -19.71 -26.55 29.70
C GLU A 752 -20.28 -25.16 29.99
N LYS A 753 -20.59 -24.86 31.26
CA LYS A 753 -21.00 -23.54 31.77
C LYS A 753 -22.16 -22.90 30.98
N GLY A 754 -23.30 -23.55 31.03
CA GLY A 754 -24.54 -23.21 30.32
C GLY A 754 -25.48 -22.23 31.03
N GLY A 755 -25.21 -21.85 32.28
CA GLY A 755 -26.09 -20.96 33.05
C GLY A 755 -26.22 -19.54 32.46
N GLY A 756 -25.26 -19.13 31.63
CA GLY A 756 -25.28 -17.85 30.90
C GLY A 756 -26.12 -17.85 29.61
N LEU A 757 -26.81 -18.94 29.29
CA LEU A 757 -27.64 -19.03 28.09
C LEU A 757 -29.09 -18.60 28.37
N GLN A 758 -29.73 -18.01 27.36
CA GLN A 758 -31.17 -17.77 27.31
C GLN A 758 -31.71 -18.36 26.01
N ILE A 759 -32.25 -19.57 26.09
CA ILE A 759 -32.82 -20.29 24.94
C ILE A 759 -34.34 -20.13 25.02
N THR A 760 -34.94 -19.31 24.17
CA THR A 760 -36.38 -18.97 24.30
C THR A 760 -37.05 -18.72 22.96
N ARG A 761 -38.33 -19.03 22.84
CA ARG A 761 -39.14 -18.79 21.63
C ARG A 761 -38.61 -19.48 20.36
N ASN A 762 -37.84 -20.56 20.48
CA ASN A 762 -37.38 -21.34 19.34
C ASN A 762 -38.35 -22.50 19.03
N ASN A 763 -38.33 -22.93 17.77
CA ASN A 763 -38.90 -24.20 17.32
C ASN A 763 -37.77 -25.24 17.23
N ILE A 764 -37.69 -26.16 18.18
CA ILE A 764 -36.63 -27.17 18.28
C ILE A 764 -37.27 -28.56 18.17
N PHE A 765 -37.13 -29.24 17.03
CA PHE A 765 -37.90 -30.47 16.75
C PHE A 765 -37.22 -31.35 15.70
N ASP A 766 -37.60 -32.62 15.59
CA ASP A 766 -37.08 -33.59 14.62
C ASP A 766 -35.54 -33.71 14.60
N ASN A 767 -34.87 -33.45 15.73
CA ASN A 767 -33.46 -33.77 15.89
C ASN A 767 -33.32 -35.24 16.30
N SER A 768 -32.46 -36.01 15.63
CA SER A 768 -32.51 -37.48 15.68
C SER A 768 -31.99 -38.09 16.99
N SER A 769 -31.07 -37.43 17.69
CA SER A 769 -30.61 -37.82 19.03
C SER A 769 -31.26 -36.97 20.11
N TYR A 770 -30.99 -35.66 20.12
CA TYR A 770 -31.48 -34.75 21.16
C TYR A 770 -31.79 -33.36 20.60
N ASN A 771 -32.88 -32.75 21.09
CA ASN A 771 -33.17 -31.33 20.89
C ASN A 771 -32.15 -30.47 21.65
N ILE A 772 -31.88 -30.81 22.92
CA ILE A 772 -30.76 -30.24 23.70
C ILE A 772 -30.01 -31.36 24.42
N ARG A 773 -28.68 -31.33 24.33
CA ARG A 773 -27.77 -32.13 25.13
C ARG A 773 -26.92 -31.23 26.03
N VAL A 774 -26.87 -31.56 27.31
CA VAL A 774 -25.92 -31.00 28.28
C VAL A 774 -24.69 -31.91 28.33
N GLY A 775 -23.50 -31.31 28.31
CA GLY A 775 -22.23 -32.03 28.28
C GLY A 775 -21.70 -32.36 29.66
N ASP A 776 -20.84 -33.37 29.71
CA ASP A 776 -20.31 -34.05 30.91
C ASP A 776 -19.60 -33.10 31.90
N PHE A 777 -19.12 -31.94 31.43
CA PHE A 777 -18.44 -30.93 32.25
C PHE A 777 -19.35 -29.77 32.69
N ASN A 778 -20.61 -29.75 32.25
CA ASN A 778 -21.54 -28.69 32.58
C ASN A 778 -22.27 -28.96 33.91
N ASN A 779 -21.91 -28.22 34.95
CA ASN A 779 -22.52 -28.33 36.28
C ASN A 779 -23.57 -27.25 36.60
N GLU A 780 -24.17 -26.63 35.57
CA GLU A 780 -25.12 -25.53 35.71
C GLU A 780 -26.41 -25.83 34.93
N ASP A 781 -27.56 -25.50 35.50
CA ASP A 781 -28.81 -25.64 34.76
C ASP A 781 -28.85 -24.70 33.53
N VAL A 782 -29.49 -25.15 32.45
CA VAL A 782 -29.58 -24.44 31.17
C VAL A 782 -30.97 -23.82 31.02
N PRO A 783 -31.10 -22.48 31.04
CA PRO A 783 -32.39 -21.80 30.84
C PRO A 783 -32.92 -21.99 29.41
N ALA A 784 -34.01 -22.75 29.27
CA ALA A 784 -34.60 -23.12 27.98
C ALA A 784 -36.14 -22.99 27.95
N GLN A 785 -36.69 -22.04 28.69
CA GLN A 785 -38.12 -21.81 28.77
C GLN A 785 -38.68 -21.19 27.48
N ASN A 786 -39.99 -21.38 27.28
CA ASN A 786 -40.80 -20.82 26.20
C ASN A 786 -40.34 -21.28 24.80
N ASN A 787 -39.81 -22.49 24.66
CA ASN A 787 -39.55 -23.10 23.34
C ASN A 787 -40.69 -24.05 22.96
N TRP A 788 -40.86 -24.31 21.67
CA TRP A 788 -41.67 -25.41 21.16
C TRP A 788 -40.77 -26.59 20.80
N TRP A 789 -41.10 -27.78 21.30
CA TRP A 789 -40.21 -28.97 21.28
C TRP A 789 -40.60 -30.02 20.24
N GLY A 790 -41.50 -29.69 19.30
CA GLY A 790 -42.07 -30.63 18.32
C GLY A 790 -43.18 -31.54 18.87
N SER A 791 -43.29 -31.67 20.20
CA SER A 791 -44.32 -32.47 20.87
C SER A 791 -44.74 -31.86 22.22
N VAL A 792 -45.70 -32.50 22.88
CA VAL A 792 -46.11 -32.16 24.26
C VAL A 792 -45.25 -32.87 25.32
N GLU A 793 -44.27 -33.67 24.92
CA GLU A 793 -43.38 -34.45 25.80
C GLU A 793 -41.89 -34.05 25.60
N PRO A 794 -41.46 -32.83 26.00
CA PRO A 794 -40.09 -32.36 25.76
C PRO A 794 -39.00 -33.27 26.31
N LEU A 795 -39.24 -33.88 27.48
CA LEU A 795 -38.27 -34.70 28.21
C LEU A 795 -37.67 -35.84 27.38
N ALA A 796 -38.44 -36.44 26.47
CA ALA A 796 -37.97 -37.54 25.63
C ALA A 796 -36.86 -37.12 24.64
N THR A 797 -36.67 -35.81 24.45
CA THR A 797 -35.72 -35.22 23.49
C THR A 797 -34.55 -34.50 24.16
N LEU A 798 -34.42 -34.63 25.48
CA LEU A 798 -33.39 -33.95 26.27
C LEU A 798 -32.39 -34.97 26.84
N PHE A 799 -31.11 -34.59 26.87
CA PHE A 799 -30.07 -35.29 27.63
C PHE A 799 -29.48 -34.34 28.66
N ASP A 800 -29.75 -34.57 29.93
CA ASP A 800 -29.34 -33.69 31.02
C ASP A 800 -29.14 -34.42 32.36
N GLY A 801 -29.10 -33.68 33.48
CA GLY A 801 -28.88 -34.21 34.82
C GLY A 801 -29.84 -35.34 35.25
N ARG A 802 -30.99 -35.49 34.58
CA ARG A 802 -31.93 -36.60 34.80
C ARG A 802 -31.44 -37.90 34.18
N ASN A 803 -30.71 -37.81 33.07
CA ASN A 803 -30.09 -38.94 32.38
C ASN A 803 -28.71 -39.27 32.99
N GLU A 804 -27.93 -38.24 33.32
CA GLU A 804 -26.57 -38.37 33.82
C GLU A 804 -26.38 -37.54 35.11
N PRO A 805 -26.45 -38.16 36.30
CA PRO A 805 -26.27 -37.44 37.55
C PRO A 805 -24.90 -36.74 37.61
N GLY A 806 -24.90 -35.43 37.89
CA GLY A 806 -23.68 -34.62 38.02
C GLY A 806 -23.58 -33.49 36.99
N ILE A 807 -24.36 -33.54 35.91
CA ILE A 807 -24.53 -32.42 34.98
C ILE A 807 -25.81 -31.63 35.26
N GLY A 808 -25.88 -30.40 34.76
CA GLY A 808 -27.04 -29.51 34.92
C GLY A 808 -28.29 -29.99 34.16
N ASN A 809 -29.46 -29.52 34.58
CA ASN A 809 -30.74 -29.81 33.95
C ASN A 809 -31.10 -28.75 32.90
N VAL A 810 -31.84 -29.16 31.87
CA VAL A 810 -32.52 -28.23 30.97
C VAL A 810 -33.81 -27.74 31.64
N LEU A 811 -33.91 -26.43 31.83
CA LEU A 811 -35.07 -25.76 32.41
C LEU A 811 -36.04 -25.36 31.29
N TYR A 812 -36.90 -26.30 30.88
CA TYR A 812 -37.77 -26.12 29.71
C TYR A 812 -39.17 -25.58 30.02
N GLU A 813 -39.59 -25.50 31.29
CA GLU A 813 -40.92 -25.04 31.69
C GLU A 813 -40.97 -23.54 32.05
N PRO A 814 -41.98 -22.79 31.61
CA PRO A 814 -43.08 -23.22 30.72
C PRO A 814 -42.59 -23.44 29.28
N PHE A 815 -43.21 -24.34 28.52
CA PHE A 815 -42.93 -24.52 27.08
C PHE A 815 -44.16 -24.19 26.22
N SER A 816 -43.94 -23.90 24.94
CA SER A 816 -45.01 -23.59 24.01
C SER A 816 -45.69 -24.86 23.52
N ASN A 817 -47.02 -24.83 23.46
CA ASN A 817 -47.88 -25.90 22.94
C ASN A 817 -48.10 -25.82 21.42
N LYS A 818 -47.64 -24.74 20.76
CA LYS A 818 -47.66 -24.59 19.31
C LYS A 818 -46.34 -24.00 18.80
N PRO A 819 -45.95 -24.29 17.54
CA PRO A 819 -44.80 -23.63 16.94
C PRO A 819 -44.99 -22.11 16.91
N TYR A 820 -43.90 -21.38 17.12
CA TYR A 820 -43.84 -19.95 16.87
C TYR A 820 -43.89 -19.68 15.37
N SER A 821 -44.62 -18.64 14.96
CA SER A 821 -44.61 -18.17 13.57
C SER A 821 -43.19 -17.73 13.21
N ALA A 822 -42.56 -18.45 12.29
CA ALA A 822 -41.19 -18.17 11.87
C ALA A 822 -41.09 -16.74 11.32
N GLY A 823 -40.15 -15.94 11.85
CA GLY A 823 -39.64 -14.80 11.10
C GLY A 823 -39.05 -15.35 9.81
N THR A 824 -39.47 -14.85 8.65
CA THR A 824 -39.31 -15.41 7.29
C THR A 824 -37.86 -15.76 6.90
N GLY A 825 -37.35 -16.89 7.40
CA GLY A 825 -36.04 -17.47 7.07
C GLY A 825 -36.08 -18.62 6.06
N ALA A 826 -37.23 -19.28 5.90
CA ALA A 826 -37.57 -20.21 4.83
C ALA A 826 -39.10 -20.25 4.69
N TYR A 827 -39.64 -20.16 3.47
CA TYR A 827 -41.05 -20.49 3.17
C TYR A 827 -41.19 -22.03 3.13
N PRO A 828 -42.38 -22.59 3.44
CA PRO A 828 -42.66 -24.03 3.49
C PRO A 828 -42.33 -24.80 2.21
#